data_AF-A0A1I0M0B1-F1
#
_entry.id   AF-A0A1I0M0B1-F1
#
_cell.length_a   1.000
_cell.length_b   1.000
_cell.length_c   1.000
_cell.angle_alpha   90.00
_cell.angle_beta   90.00
_cell.angle_gamma   90.00
#
_symmetry.space_group_name_H-M   'P 1'
#
loop_
_entity.id
_entity.type
_entity.pdbx_description
1 polymer ?
#
loop_
_entity_poly.entity_id
_entity_poly.type
_entity_poly.pdbx_seq_one_letter_code
_entity_poly.pdbx_strand_id
1 'polypeptide(L)'
;MINVSNEWRAIVADATQDETVPDFTAKATILLANGTTLPITETDIVVGGLSIIDSVSASNLFQIGTAFINENDILLNNIEHKFDDVDFTDAVVIPYVGLNKSTATEWLKKGTFTVDEATVSASIISLISLDHMNKLDVPFSGVAISFPTTPLVLAQAVCLHCGVVLFNSTFLNSAVTITRKPTDEALTCRSIIGWIAQMGGNFARCNVDGAVELKWYDVATMDKLNIINAGTFTNPAMDTISAGTFTAPSKDIISAGAFTDLKNYHHLYSFGSQPTIGTDDIVVTGVRVKAMGIDSDYGETFLYGSEGYIIEIVDNPLIQEGMAETIANTVGKKIAGMRFRTAAVQVITDPSREAGDIGILSHKNNTYPIIFSNYHYQFGSNDTVASDAETPSKKKSSYDPTSKIAVEARKVAKQEVNFYDLAKQQFSNLIANAMGVFRTVIPMDNGGEIEYIHDQPKMAESKWRQYVTSGGMIQQNQVNGVWTITSAEDTEGNALFNVITARGINAEWIKVLTSFTVGENFSVDSLGNTILNYLKATNADISGNINAISGGIGPFSISDRGLLVYGAPGQDYICQFSKQPDGTMFIYTSGDLWAEGGLMIRKRAVMNDDLYVAGDISAHTYSDHTPFYDGDALNEIVKISDDGNGEIDHSSLPECAKKKITRKNEEYEKLINDKREVKIVKVKASLKSAKIKDIKFIKIPPIIEEDGRSLGDMISVLTKGIQQLIAKNEEQDRLIIRQGELILELQGK
;
A
#
# COMPACT_ATOMS: atom_id res chain seq x y z
N MET A 1 21.45 23.12 -16.89
CA MET A 1 22.34 23.34 -18.03
C MET A 1 23.76 23.26 -17.53
N ILE A 2 24.62 22.56 -18.26
CA ILE A 2 26.06 22.53 -17.99
C ILE A 2 26.64 23.92 -18.28
N ASN A 3 27.38 24.49 -17.34
CA ASN A 3 27.98 25.79 -17.56
C ASN A 3 29.21 25.66 -18.47
N VAL A 4 29.14 26.28 -19.65
CA VAL A 4 30.20 26.31 -20.66
C VAL A 4 30.76 27.71 -20.85
N SER A 5 31.94 27.83 -21.45
CA SER A 5 32.54 29.13 -21.77
C SER A 5 31.71 29.94 -22.78
N ASN A 6 31.92 31.26 -22.82
CA ASN A 6 31.28 32.11 -23.84
C ASN A 6 31.77 31.76 -25.25
N GLU A 7 33.02 31.30 -25.39
CA GLU A 7 33.60 30.85 -26.66
C GLU A 7 32.89 29.59 -27.18
N TRP A 8 32.62 28.61 -26.30
CA TRP A 8 31.80 27.44 -26.64
C TRP A 8 30.44 27.84 -27.20
N ARG A 9 29.72 28.72 -26.48
CA ARG A 9 28.39 29.17 -26.90
C ARG A 9 28.43 29.85 -28.26
N ALA A 10 29.44 30.69 -28.52
CA ALA A 10 29.60 31.37 -29.79
C ALA A 10 29.83 30.39 -30.94
N ILE A 11 30.76 29.44 -30.79
CA ILE A 11 31.05 28.43 -31.83
C ILE A 11 29.81 27.59 -32.14
N VAL A 12 29.09 27.12 -31.12
CA VAL A 12 27.87 26.32 -31.31
C VAL A 12 26.76 27.14 -31.97
N ALA A 13 26.60 28.41 -31.60
CA ALA A 13 25.61 29.31 -32.21
C ALA A 13 25.91 29.59 -33.68
N ASP A 14 27.17 29.93 -34.00
CA ASP A 14 27.64 30.17 -35.36
C ASP A 14 27.45 28.91 -36.22
N ALA A 15 27.84 27.74 -35.71
CA ALA A 15 27.66 26.47 -36.42
C ALA A 15 26.18 26.13 -36.65
N THR A 16 25.31 26.40 -35.68
CA THR A 16 23.86 26.20 -35.82
C THR A 16 23.26 27.14 -36.86
N GLN A 17 23.76 28.37 -36.96
CA GLN A 17 23.34 29.35 -37.98
C GLN A 17 23.81 28.95 -39.38
N ASP A 18 25.04 28.44 -39.51
CA ASP A 18 25.64 28.05 -40.77
C ASP A 18 25.27 26.61 -41.20
N GLU A 19 24.45 25.91 -40.40
CA GLU A 19 24.09 24.49 -40.58
C GLU A 19 25.32 23.57 -40.69
N THR A 20 26.37 23.89 -39.94
CA THR A 20 27.60 23.11 -39.84
C THR A 20 27.67 22.38 -38.49
N VAL A 21 28.52 21.36 -38.42
CA VAL A 21 28.77 20.62 -37.18
C VAL A 21 30.02 21.20 -36.51
N PRO A 22 29.95 21.67 -35.24
CA PRO A 22 31.14 22.05 -34.51
C PRO A 22 32.15 20.90 -34.41
N ASP A 23 33.44 21.25 -34.30
CA ASP A 23 34.54 20.28 -34.13
C ASP A 23 34.51 19.66 -32.72
N PHE A 24 33.59 18.72 -32.53
CA PHE A 24 33.45 17.93 -31.32
C PHE A 24 34.32 16.68 -31.37
N THR A 25 34.92 16.34 -30.22
CA THR A 25 35.70 15.13 -29.98
C THR A 25 35.14 14.39 -28.76
N ALA A 26 35.35 13.08 -28.68
CA ALA A 26 34.87 12.24 -27.58
C ALA A 26 36.00 11.43 -26.94
N LYS A 27 35.90 11.20 -25.64
CA LYS A 27 36.76 10.28 -24.89
C LYS A 27 36.00 9.70 -23.71
N ALA A 28 36.53 8.63 -23.13
CA ALA A 28 36.02 8.12 -21.86
C ALA A 28 37.15 7.71 -20.93
N THR A 29 36.84 7.60 -19.65
CA THR A 29 37.70 6.96 -18.66
C THR A 29 36.93 5.78 -18.09
N ILE A 30 37.51 4.58 -18.19
CA ILE A 30 36.91 3.36 -17.63
C ILE A 30 37.75 2.95 -16.41
N LEU A 31 37.12 2.90 -15.24
CA LEU A 31 37.73 2.40 -14.01
C LEU A 31 37.22 0.98 -13.77
N LEU A 32 38.10 -0.01 -13.91
CA LEU A 32 37.77 -1.42 -13.68
C LEU A 32 37.56 -1.71 -12.19
N ALA A 33 36.83 -2.79 -11.88
CA ALA A 33 36.60 -3.21 -10.49
C ALA A 33 37.89 -3.47 -9.69
N ASN A 34 38.98 -3.85 -10.37
CA ASN A 34 40.30 -4.04 -9.75
C ASN A 34 41.06 -2.72 -9.45
N GLY A 35 40.47 -1.56 -9.76
CA GLY A 35 41.06 -0.23 -9.57
C GLY A 35 41.91 0.28 -10.73
N THR A 36 42.09 -0.50 -11.79
CA THR A 36 42.84 -0.07 -12.98
C THR A 36 42.04 0.95 -13.78
N THR A 37 42.68 2.05 -14.16
CA THR A 37 42.07 3.08 -15.02
C THR A 37 42.53 2.90 -16.46
N LEU A 38 41.57 2.70 -17.37
CA LEU A 38 41.78 2.61 -18.81
C LEU A 38 41.34 3.93 -19.47
N PRO A 39 42.27 4.67 -20.10
CA PRO A 39 41.91 5.82 -20.92
C PRO A 39 41.38 5.34 -22.28
N ILE A 40 40.20 5.83 -22.66
CA ILE A 40 39.58 5.57 -23.96
C ILE A 40 39.67 6.85 -24.78
N THR A 41 40.35 6.79 -25.92
CA THR A 41 40.48 7.92 -26.86
C THR A 41 39.43 7.82 -27.95
N GLU A 42 39.28 8.88 -28.74
CA GLU A 42 38.33 8.91 -29.86
C GLU A 42 38.54 7.76 -30.86
N THR A 43 39.80 7.35 -31.10
CA THR A 43 40.15 6.22 -31.97
C THR A 43 39.68 4.86 -31.44
N ASP A 44 39.49 4.76 -30.13
CA ASP A 44 38.98 3.56 -29.47
C ASP A 44 37.45 3.50 -29.51
N ILE A 45 36.77 4.59 -29.91
CA ILE A 45 35.31 4.67 -29.98
C ILE A 45 34.90 4.55 -31.45
N VAL A 46 33.96 3.65 -31.74
CA VAL A 46 33.39 3.54 -33.09
C VAL A 46 32.70 4.86 -33.45
N VAL A 47 32.74 5.26 -34.73
CA VAL A 47 32.00 6.46 -35.19
C VAL A 47 30.51 6.31 -34.86
N GLY A 48 29.93 7.28 -34.15
CA GLY A 48 28.57 7.15 -33.65
C GLY A 48 28.41 6.11 -32.53
N GLY A 49 29.50 5.75 -31.86
CA GLY A 49 29.54 4.71 -30.84
C GLY A 49 29.32 5.21 -29.41
N LEU A 50 29.22 6.52 -29.18
CA LEU A 50 28.94 7.10 -27.85
C LEU A 50 27.53 7.67 -27.81
N SER A 51 26.68 7.11 -26.95
CA SER A 51 25.29 7.52 -26.76
C SER A 51 24.96 7.78 -25.29
N ILE A 52 24.08 8.74 -25.01
CA ILE A 52 23.59 9.01 -23.64
C ILE A 52 22.09 9.25 -23.69
N ILE A 53 21.35 8.45 -22.94
CA ILE A 53 19.90 8.55 -22.78
C ILE A 53 19.64 9.13 -21.38
N ASP A 54 19.11 10.36 -21.34
CA ASP A 54 18.81 11.12 -20.13
C ASP A 54 17.31 11.44 -20.05
N SER A 55 16.67 10.99 -18.97
CA SER A 55 15.22 11.06 -18.79
C SER A 55 14.87 11.53 -17.39
N VAL A 56 13.95 12.51 -17.29
CA VAL A 56 13.38 12.96 -16.00
C VAL A 56 11.87 12.74 -15.92
N SER A 57 11.22 12.29 -17.00
CA SER A 57 9.80 11.94 -17.02
C SER A 57 9.54 10.82 -18.04
N ALA A 58 8.53 9.98 -17.80
CA ALA A 58 8.12 8.98 -18.78
C ALA A 58 7.61 9.65 -20.07
N SER A 59 7.76 8.96 -21.20
CA SER A 59 7.26 9.43 -22.49
C SER A 59 5.77 9.74 -22.45
N ASN A 60 5.34 10.81 -23.11
CA ASN A 60 3.98 11.34 -23.12
C ASN A 60 3.39 11.75 -21.74
N LEU A 61 4.17 11.74 -20.67
CA LEU A 61 3.72 12.13 -19.33
C LEU A 61 4.57 13.30 -18.80
N PHE A 62 3.92 14.22 -18.10
CA PHE A 62 4.60 15.21 -17.26
C PHE A 62 4.37 14.86 -15.80
N GLN A 63 5.44 14.45 -15.12
CA GLN A 63 5.39 13.86 -13.79
C GLN A 63 6.25 14.66 -12.80
N ILE A 64 5.93 14.51 -11.51
CA ILE A 64 6.75 14.99 -10.40
C ILE A 64 7.25 13.76 -9.65
N GLY A 65 8.48 13.85 -9.13
CA GLY A 65 9.12 12.88 -8.26
C GLY A 65 9.32 11.51 -8.88
N THR A 66 9.82 11.56 -10.09
CA THR A 66 10.44 10.47 -10.82
C THR A 66 11.88 10.28 -10.35
N ALA A 67 12.39 9.06 -10.53
CA ALA A 67 13.79 8.67 -10.29
C ALA A 67 14.15 7.64 -11.37
N PHE A 68 14.48 8.14 -12.56
CA PHE A 68 14.84 7.32 -13.72
C PHE A 68 16.30 6.92 -13.66
N ILE A 69 16.59 5.72 -14.14
CA ILE A 69 17.95 5.25 -14.39
C ILE A 69 18.29 5.69 -15.80
N ASN A 70 19.36 6.46 -15.91
CA ASN A 70 19.86 6.94 -17.19
C ASN A 70 20.96 6.01 -17.71
N GLU A 71 21.19 6.06 -19.01
CA GLU A 71 22.04 5.09 -19.71
C GLU A 71 23.12 5.79 -20.53
N ASN A 72 24.29 5.16 -20.59
CA ASN A 72 25.38 5.49 -21.49
C ASN A 72 25.83 4.23 -22.24
N ASP A 73 25.80 4.32 -23.56
CA ASP A 73 26.30 3.28 -24.44
C ASP A 73 27.63 3.70 -25.05
N ILE A 74 28.62 2.80 -24.98
CA ILE A 74 29.91 2.96 -25.66
C ILE A 74 30.21 1.71 -26.50
N LEU A 75 30.38 1.93 -27.81
CA LEU A 75 30.93 0.95 -28.73
C LEU A 75 32.43 1.16 -28.88
N LEU A 76 33.21 0.24 -28.31
CA LEU A 76 34.66 0.25 -28.38
C LEU A 76 35.15 -0.51 -29.62
N ASN A 77 36.08 0.10 -30.35
CA ASN A 77 36.81 -0.52 -31.44
C ASN A 77 37.89 -1.46 -30.88
N ASN A 78 37.76 -2.75 -31.18
CA ASN A 78 38.67 -3.79 -30.75
C ASN A 78 39.29 -4.57 -31.94
N ILE A 79 39.45 -3.92 -33.10
CA ILE A 79 40.11 -4.53 -34.28
C ILE A 79 41.55 -4.96 -33.98
N GLU A 80 42.24 -4.21 -33.11
CA GLU A 80 43.62 -4.49 -32.71
C GLU A 80 43.72 -5.35 -31.44
N HIS A 81 42.62 -5.96 -30.99
CA HIS A 81 42.59 -6.82 -29.80
C HIS A 81 43.07 -6.12 -28.51
N LYS A 82 42.92 -4.78 -28.43
CA LYS A 82 43.36 -3.94 -27.31
C LYS A 82 42.66 -4.29 -25.99
N PHE A 83 41.45 -4.82 -26.04
CA PHE A 83 40.56 -5.01 -24.89
C PHE A 83 40.19 -6.48 -24.62
N ASP A 84 40.80 -7.45 -25.32
CA ASP A 84 40.46 -8.88 -25.22
C ASP A 84 40.61 -9.45 -23.78
N ASP A 85 41.61 -8.98 -23.05
CA ASP A 85 41.93 -9.43 -21.68
C ASP A 85 41.30 -8.53 -20.59
N VAL A 86 40.39 -7.62 -20.97
CA VAL A 86 39.76 -6.67 -20.04
C VAL A 86 38.40 -7.20 -19.56
N ASP A 87 38.27 -7.33 -18.24
CA ASP A 87 36.99 -7.60 -17.58
C ASP A 87 36.29 -6.28 -17.24
N PHE A 88 35.18 -6.00 -17.93
CA PHE A 88 34.37 -4.79 -17.75
C PHE A 88 33.28 -4.95 -16.67
N THR A 89 33.17 -6.09 -16.01
CA THR A 89 32.16 -6.33 -14.96
C THR A 89 32.29 -5.27 -13.86
N ASP A 90 31.18 -4.62 -13.50
CA ASP A 90 31.10 -3.54 -12.50
C ASP A 90 32.04 -2.33 -12.76
N ALA A 91 32.59 -2.19 -13.97
CA ALA A 91 33.47 -1.08 -14.31
C ALA A 91 32.69 0.26 -14.33
N VAL A 92 33.36 1.35 -13.94
CA VAL A 92 32.77 2.69 -13.96
C VAL A 92 33.23 3.44 -15.20
N VAL A 93 32.29 3.85 -16.04
CA VAL A 93 32.49 4.59 -17.29
C VAL A 93 32.20 6.08 -17.06
N ILE A 94 33.15 6.92 -17.43
CA ILE A 94 33.05 8.38 -17.34
C ILE A 94 33.25 8.96 -18.74
N PRO A 95 32.17 9.22 -19.49
CA PRO A 95 32.25 9.82 -20.82
C PRO A 95 32.50 11.33 -20.76
N TYR A 96 33.28 11.83 -21.72
CA TYR A 96 33.54 13.24 -21.94
C TYR A 96 33.35 13.60 -23.40
N VAL A 97 32.74 14.77 -23.63
CA VAL A 97 32.65 15.37 -24.97
C VAL A 97 33.36 16.71 -24.93
N GLY A 98 34.27 16.92 -25.87
CA GLY A 98 35.09 18.11 -25.97
C GLY A 98 34.77 18.92 -27.21
N LEU A 99 34.89 20.25 -27.13
CA LEU A 99 34.90 21.14 -28.29
C LEU A 99 36.33 21.60 -28.54
N ASN A 100 36.84 21.32 -29.73
CA ASN A 100 38.16 21.78 -30.16
C ASN A 100 38.09 23.28 -30.48
N LYS A 101 38.82 24.07 -29.71
CA LYS A 101 38.95 25.51 -29.92
C LYS A 101 40.33 25.82 -30.48
N SER A 102 40.52 27.06 -30.94
CA SER A 102 41.79 27.50 -31.53
C SER A 102 43.02 27.31 -30.65
N THR A 103 42.85 27.25 -29.32
CA THR A 103 43.96 27.17 -28.34
C THR A 103 43.96 25.90 -27.49
N ALA A 104 42.81 25.27 -27.24
CA ALA A 104 42.67 24.06 -26.43
C ALA A 104 41.27 23.43 -26.59
N THR A 105 41.15 22.14 -26.28
CA THR A 105 39.85 21.46 -26.17
C THR A 105 39.22 21.74 -24.81
N GLU A 106 37.99 22.27 -24.81
CA GLU A 106 37.17 22.40 -23.60
C GLU A 106 36.38 21.09 -23.42
N TRP A 107 36.57 20.37 -22.31
CA TRP A 107 35.94 19.06 -22.08
C TRP A 107 34.77 19.16 -21.11
N LEU A 108 33.64 18.56 -21.47
CA LEU A 108 32.46 18.40 -20.62
C LEU A 108 32.35 16.95 -20.16
N LYS A 109 32.33 16.75 -18.84
CA LYS A 109 31.99 15.45 -18.24
C LYS A 109 30.49 15.21 -18.44
N LYS A 110 30.12 14.05 -18.97
CA LYS A 110 28.74 13.75 -19.35
C LYS A 110 28.00 12.78 -18.42
N GLY A 111 28.68 12.28 -17.40
CA GLY A 111 28.07 11.44 -16.36
C GLY A 111 29.09 10.51 -15.73
N THR A 112 28.60 9.71 -14.79
CA THR A 112 29.34 8.61 -14.18
C THR A 112 28.41 7.41 -14.16
N PHE A 113 28.77 6.37 -14.91
CA PHE A 113 27.92 5.20 -15.18
C PHE A 113 28.65 3.94 -14.74
N THR A 114 27.91 2.89 -14.35
CA THR A 114 28.45 1.56 -14.04
C THR A 114 28.01 0.60 -15.14
N VAL A 115 28.94 -0.19 -15.69
CA VAL A 115 28.64 -1.19 -16.72
C VAL A 115 27.64 -2.19 -16.17
N ASP A 116 26.53 -2.35 -16.87
CA ASP A 116 25.49 -3.34 -16.59
C ASP A 116 25.62 -4.54 -17.53
N GLU A 117 25.84 -4.26 -18.82
CA GLU A 117 26.05 -5.29 -19.84
C GLU A 117 27.28 -4.95 -20.71
N ALA A 118 28.13 -5.96 -20.90
CA ALA A 118 29.26 -5.90 -21.83
C ALA A 118 29.16 -7.07 -22.81
N THR A 119 29.01 -6.76 -24.10
CA THR A 119 28.90 -7.77 -25.17
C THR A 119 29.96 -7.56 -26.23
N VAL A 120 30.36 -8.64 -26.89
CA VAL A 120 31.35 -8.60 -27.97
C VAL A 120 30.73 -9.15 -29.24
N SER A 121 30.79 -8.36 -30.31
CA SER A 121 30.35 -8.76 -31.65
C SER A 121 31.43 -8.42 -32.66
N ALA A 122 32.00 -9.46 -33.29
CA ALA A 122 33.17 -9.36 -34.17
C ALA A 122 34.36 -8.66 -33.48
N SER A 123 34.65 -7.41 -33.88
CA SER A 123 35.74 -6.59 -33.33
C SER A 123 35.21 -5.33 -32.62
N ILE A 124 33.96 -5.36 -32.17
CA ILE A 124 33.33 -4.26 -31.43
C ILE A 124 32.89 -4.79 -30.07
N ILE A 125 33.25 -4.06 -29.01
CA ILE A 125 32.76 -4.31 -27.65
C ILE A 125 31.69 -3.26 -27.35
N SER A 126 30.48 -3.70 -27.01
CA SER A 126 29.38 -2.82 -26.61
C SER A 126 29.28 -2.81 -25.09
N LEU A 127 29.38 -1.63 -24.50
CA LEU A 127 29.20 -1.39 -23.07
C LEU A 127 27.91 -0.60 -22.86
N ILE A 128 26.91 -1.23 -22.25
CA ILE A 128 25.69 -0.57 -21.77
C ILE A 128 25.93 -0.28 -20.29
N SER A 129 25.92 0.99 -19.93
CA SER A 129 26.27 1.46 -18.60
C SER A 129 25.16 2.30 -18.00
N LEU A 130 24.75 1.98 -16.77
CA LEU A 130 23.66 2.66 -16.08
C LEU A 130 24.20 3.69 -15.10
N ASP A 131 23.52 4.83 -14.95
CA ASP A 131 23.89 5.81 -13.94
C ASP A 131 23.71 5.25 -12.53
N HIS A 132 24.29 5.92 -11.53
CA HIS A 132 24.22 5.46 -10.14
C HIS A 132 22.80 5.42 -9.55
N MET A 133 21.75 5.81 -10.30
CA MET A 133 20.39 5.62 -9.85
C MET A 133 20.05 4.13 -9.75
N ASN A 134 20.71 3.27 -10.55
CA ASN A 134 20.53 1.82 -10.52
C ASN A 134 20.88 1.21 -9.15
N LYS A 135 21.85 1.80 -8.43
CA LYS A 135 22.26 1.36 -7.08
C LYS A 135 21.15 1.50 -6.04
N LEU A 136 20.10 2.27 -6.34
CA LEU A 136 18.95 2.44 -5.46
C LEU A 136 17.85 1.39 -5.69
N ASP A 137 17.99 0.48 -6.66
CA ASP A 137 17.10 -0.67 -6.84
C ASP A 137 17.39 -1.81 -5.85
N VAL A 138 17.51 -1.44 -4.57
CA VAL A 138 17.67 -2.34 -3.43
C VAL A 138 16.54 -2.15 -2.42
N PRO A 139 16.16 -3.18 -1.63
CA PRO A 139 15.08 -3.09 -0.66
C PRO A 139 15.30 -2.01 0.40
N PHE A 140 14.28 -1.20 0.66
CA PHE A 140 14.30 -0.16 1.71
C PHE A 140 14.32 -0.75 3.14
N SER A 141 13.91 -2.01 3.30
CA SER A 141 13.92 -2.70 4.59
C SER A 141 15.32 -2.73 5.24
N GLY A 142 16.38 -2.76 4.43
CA GLY A 142 17.78 -2.76 4.87
C GLY A 142 18.32 -1.40 5.34
N VAL A 143 17.59 -0.30 5.13
CA VAL A 143 18.05 1.04 5.52
C VAL A 143 17.92 1.24 7.03
N ALA A 144 19.06 1.48 7.68
CA ALA A 144 19.14 1.78 9.10
C ALA A 144 18.69 3.23 9.39
N ILE A 145 17.39 3.40 9.66
CA ILE A 145 16.81 4.69 10.03
C ILE A 145 15.65 4.53 11.01
N SER A 146 15.56 5.44 11.98
CA SER A 146 14.46 5.52 12.95
C SER A 146 13.48 6.63 12.56
N PHE A 147 12.20 6.39 12.83
CA PHE A 147 11.14 7.39 12.69
C PHE A 147 10.70 7.86 14.09
N PRO A 148 10.28 9.12 14.27
CA PRO A 148 10.08 10.15 13.25
C PRO A 148 11.40 10.69 12.65
N THR A 149 11.37 11.05 11.37
CA THR A 149 12.52 11.61 10.63
C THR A 149 12.08 12.73 9.67
N THR A 150 13.01 13.36 8.97
CA THR A 150 12.71 14.34 7.92
C THR A 150 13.05 13.78 6.53
N PRO A 151 12.45 14.28 5.43
CA PRO A 151 12.82 13.85 4.09
C PRO A 151 14.31 14.01 3.78
N LEU A 152 14.98 15.05 4.32
CA LEU A 152 16.42 15.21 4.13
C LEU A 152 17.22 14.07 4.78
N VAL A 153 16.95 13.78 6.05
CA VAL A 153 17.64 12.72 6.79
C VAL A 153 17.34 11.35 6.18
N LEU A 154 16.10 11.13 5.73
CA LEU A 154 15.71 9.92 5.02
C LEU A 154 16.45 9.76 3.68
N ALA A 155 16.52 10.82 2.85
CA ALA A 155 17.28 10.78 1.59
C ALA A 155 18.76 10.50 1.85
N GLN A 156 19.37 11.13 2.85
CA GLN A 156 20.77 10.90 3.24
C GLN A 156 21.00 9.46 3.68
N ALA A 157 20.12 8.89 4.51
CA ALA A 157 20.24 7.50 4.96
C ALA A 157 20.09 6.50 3.82
N VAL A 158 19.15 6.74 2.90
CA VAL A 158 18.95 5.93 1.69
C VAL A 158 20.17 5.99 0.77
N CYS A 159 20.65 7.19 0.45
CA CYS A 159 21.83 7.37 -0.39
C CYS A 159 23.07 6.69 0.23
N LEU A 160 23.30 6.88 1.53
CA LEU A 160 24.40 6.25 2.25
C LEU A 160 24.32 4.71 2.20
N HIS A 161 23.13 4.14 2.41
CA HIS A 161 22.92 2.69 2.33
C HIS A 161 23.22 2.13 0.94
N CYS A 162 22.87 2.87 -0.12
CA CYS A 162 23.09 2.47 -1.51
C CYS A 162 24.50 2.82 -2.04
N GLY A 163 25.39 3.37 -1.20
CA GLY A 163 26.74 3.74 -1.62
C GLY A 163 26.80 4.93 -2.60
N VAL A 164 25.80 5.81 -2.57
CA VAL A 164 25.73 7.02 -3.40
C VAL A 164 25.70 8.27 -2.53
N VAL A 165 26.12 9.41 -3.10
CA VAL A 165 26.10 10.71 -2.41
C VAL A 165 24.82 11.46 -2.75
N LEU A 166 24.19 12.10 -1.75
CA LEU A 166 23.13 13.08 -1.98
C LEU A 166 23.77 14.45 -2.20
N PHE A 167 23.53 15.07 -3.36
CA PHE A 167 24.08 16.37 -3.70
C PHE A 167 23.41 17.52 -2.92
N ASN A 168 22.08 17.47 -2.77
CA ASN A 168 21.32 18.55 -2.13
C ASN A 168 21.57 18.60 -0.62
N SER A 169 21.96 19.77 -0.11
CA SER A 169 22.00 20.06 1.33
C SER A 169 20.62 20.42 1.90
N THR A 170 19.69 20.88 1.05
CA THR A 170 18.30 21.19 1.38
C THR A 170 17.44 21.17 0.11
N PHE A 171 16.13 21.02 0.28
CA PHE A 171 15.12 21.14 -0.79
C PHE A 171 13.77 21.53 -0.19
N LEU A 172 12.80 21.88 -1.04
CA LEU A 172 11.45 22.23 -0.59
C LEU A 172 10.83 21.07 0.22
N ASN A 173 10.21 21.38 1.35
CA ASN A 173 9.66 20.40 2.29
C ASN A 173 10.68 19.43 2.92
N SER A 174 11.98 19.66 2.79
CA SER A 174 13.03 18.80 3.36
C SER A 174 13.01 18.67 4.89
N ALA A 175 12.35 19.60 5.58
CA ALA A 175 12.26 19.68 7.05
C ALA A 175 10.92 19.22 7.65
N VAL A 176 9.94 18.84 6.82
CA VAL A 176 8.67 18.30 7.36
C VAL A 176 8.94 16.99 8.10
N THR A 177 8.11 16.66 9.09
CA THR A 177 8.31 15.43 9.88
C THR A 177 7.50 14.28 9.30
N ILE A 178 8.18 13.18 8.98
CA ILE A 178 7.60 11.89 8.60
C ILE A 178 7.56 11.05 9.88
N THR A 179 6.37 10.72 10.37
CA THR A 179 6.19 10.10 11.70
C THR A 179 6.27 8.59 11.68
N ARG A 180 5.73 7.95 10.64
CA ARG A 180 5.73 6.48 10.46
C ARG A 180 6.60 6.04 9.30
N LYS A 181 7.23 4.86 9.44
CA LYS A 181 7.95 4.16 8.37
C LYS A 181 6.94 3.56 7.37
N PRO A 182 7.13 3.68 6.06
CA PRO A 182 6.36 2.92 5.09
C PRO A 182 6.53 1.41 5.29
N THR A 183 5.43 0.65 5.31
CA THR A 183 5.40 -0.81 5.52
C THR A 183 4.98 -1.52 4.24
N ASP A 184 5.93 -1.78 3.35
CA ASP A 184 5.74 -2.59 2.13
C ASP A 184 7.05 -3.35 1.88
N GLU A 185 6.97 -4.68 1.74
CA GLU A 185 8.14 -5.56 1.57
C GLU A 185 8.78 -5.41 0.18
N ALA A 186 8.01 -4.95 -0.83
CA ALA A 186 8.50 -4.73 -2.19
C ALA A 186 9.10 -3.32 -2.40
N LEU A 187 9.21 -2.52 -1.33
CA LEU A 187 9.63 -1.13 -1.43
C LEU A 187 11.14 -0.99 -1.68
N THR A 188 11.50 -0.30 -2.77
CA THR A 188 12.91 -0.01 -3.09
C THR A 188 13.37 1.35 -2.57
N CYS A 189 14.67 1.49 -2.34
CA CYS A 189 15.32 2.75 -2.00
C CYS A 189 15.07 3.84 -3.08
N ARG A 190 15.03 3.46 -4.35
CA ARG A 190 14.73 4.38 -5.47
C ARG A 190 13.31 4.94 -5.38
N SER A 191 12.34 4.12 -4.99
CA SER A 191 10.96 4.55 -4.76
C SER A 191 10.86 5.59 -3.64
N ILE A 192 11.63 5.41 -2.56
CA ILE A 192 11.72 6.40 -1.47
C ILE A 192 12.27 7.73 -1.99
N ILE A 193 13.35 7.72 -2.78
CA ILE A 193 13.91 8.95 -3.37
C ILE A 193 12.90 9.62 -4.29
N GLY A 194 12.20 8.85 -5.13
CA GLY A 194 11.11 9.37 -5.97
C GLY A 194 10.02 10.05 -5.13
N TRP A 195 9.56 9.42 -4.05
CA TRP A 195 8.56 9.99 -3.15
C TRP A 195 9.04 11.25 -2.42
N ILE A 196 10.31 11.31 -2.01
CA ILE A 196 10.92 12.51 -1.44
C ILE A 196 10.98 13.63 -2.50
N ALA A 197 11.32 13.28 -3.73
CA ALA A 197 11.29 14.21 -4.86
C ALA A 197 9.87 14.74 -5.11
N GLN A 198 8.83 13.89 -5.01
CA GLN A 198 7.42 14.31 -5.10
C GLN A 198 7.06 15.32 -4.03
N MET A 199 7.43 15.06 -2.77
CA MET A 199 7.19 15.98 -1.66
C MET A 199 7.83 17.35 -1.89
N GLY A 200 8.99 17.41 -2.56
CA GLY A 200 9.68 18.66 -2.88
C GLY A 200 9.26 19.31 -4.21
N GLY A 201 8.35 18.70 -4.98
CA GLY A 201 8.02 19.16 -6.32
C GLY A 201 9.20 19.09 -7.28
N ASN A 202 10.05 18.06 -7.17
CA ASN A 202 11.27 17.86 -7.94
C ASN A 202 11.21 16.53 -8.70
N PHE A 203 12.13 16.31 -9.63
CA PHE A 203 12.55 14.99 -10.08
C PHE A 203 13.91 14.65 -9.43
N ALA A 204 14.23 13.36 -9.35
CA ALA A 204 15.53 12.86 -8.93
C ALA A 204 16.32 12.37 -10.14
N ARG A 205 17.60 12.71 -10.23
CA ARG A 205 18.54 12.22 -11.25
C ARG A 205 19.93 12.07 -10.65
N CYS A 206 20.84 11.36 -11.32
CA CYS A 206 22.26 11.51 -11.02
C CYS A 206 22.85 12.71 -11.76
N ASN A 207 23.68 13.47 -11.06
CA ASN A 207 24.47 14.54 -11.67
C ASN A 207 25.71 13.96 -12.36
N VAL A 208 26.52 14.82 -12.99
CA VAL A 208 27.72 14.41 -13.73
C VAL A 208 28.75 13.65 -12.88
N ASP A 209 28.73 13.82 -11.56
CA ASP A 209 29.62 13.14 -10.61
C ASP A 209 29.05 11.85 -10.04
N GLY A 210 27.87 11.43 -10.49
CA GLY A 210 27.20 10.22 -10.01
C GLY A 210 26.59 10.39 -8.61
N ALA A 211 26.35 11.62 -8.18
CA ALA A 211 25.59 11.92 -6.96
C ALA A 211 24.12 12.13 -7.31
N VAL A 212 23.22 11.65 -6.44
CA VAL A 212 21.78 11.85 -6.57
C VAL A 212 21.45 13.30 -6.27
N GLU A 213 20.80 13.98 -7.21
CA GLU A 213 20.29 15.35 -7.05
C GLU A 213 18.76 15.41 -7.26
N LEU A 214 18.11 16.19 -6.41
CA LEU A 214 16.73 16.63 -6.54
C LEU A 214 16.72 17.99 -7.22
N LYS A 215 16.16 18.03 -8.43
CA LYS A 215 16.18 19.21 -9.29
C LYS A 215 14.80 19.45 -9.90
N TRP A 216 14.60 20.67 -10.37
CA TRP A 216 13.41 21.06 -11.10
C TRP A 216 13.77 22.02 -12.22
N TYR A 217 12.87 22.16 -13.19
CA TYR A 217 12.98 23.11 -14.27
C TYR A 217 13.11 24.55 -13.73
N ASP A 218 13.86 25.41 -14.42
CA ASP A 218 13.99 26.83 -14.07
C ASP A 218 12.71 27.60 -14.46
N VAL A 219 11.67 27.45 -13.64
CA VAL A 219 10.36 28.09 -13.84
C VAL A 219 10.49 29.62 -13.90
N ALA A 220 11.41 30.21 -13.13
CA ALA A 220 11.60 31.66 -13.12
C ALA A 220 12.13 32.18 -14.46
N THR A 221 13.05 31.45 -15.10
CA THR A 221 13.47 31.78 -16.47
C THR A 221 12.36 31.50 -17.46
N MET A 222 11.67 30.37 -17.36
CA MET A 222 10.55 30.02 -18.26
C MET A 222 9.41 31.06 -18.23
N ASP A 223 9.07 31.61 -17.07
CA ASP A 223 8.07 32.68 -16.94
C ASP A 223 8.51 33.96 -17.66
N LYS A 224 9.80 34.29 -17.66
CA LYS A 224 10.34 35.40 -18.45
C LYS A 224 10.22 35.11 -19.94
N LEU A 225 10.49 33.88 -20.36
CA LEU A 225 10.37 33.46 -21.76
C LEU A 225 8.92 33.50 -22.26
N ASN A 226 7.95 33.19 -21.39
CA ASN A 226 6.52 33.30 -21.69
C ASN A 226 6.06 34.74 -22.01
N ILE A 227 6.84 35.76 -21.62
CA ILE A 227 6.57 37.17 -21.92
C ILE A 227 7.15 37.57 -23.30
N ILE A 228 8.12 36.81 -23.83
CA ILE A 228 8.76 37.04 -25.13
C ILE A 228 7.88 36.44 -26.23
N ASN A 229 6.67 36.99 -26.38
CA ASN A 229 5.83 36.69 -27.53
C ASN A 229 6.34 37.55 -28.70
N ALA A 230 7.18 36.96 -29.56
CA ALA A 230 7.54 37.58 -30.83
C ALA A 230 6.25 37.69 -31.66
N GLY A 231 5.57 38.84 -31.58
CA GLY A 231 4.28 39.07 -32.21
C GLY A 231 4.24 38.59 -33.66
N THR A 232 3.06 38.20 -34.13
CA THR A 232 2.86 37.85 -35.53
C THR A 232 3.24 39.04 -36.42
N PHE A 233 4.07 38.82 -37.44
CA PHE A 233 4.33 39.79 -38.51
C PHE A 233 3.09 39.94 -39.40
N THR A 234 1.98 40.39 -38.81
CA THR A 234 0.71 40.59 -39.49
C THR A 234 0.25 42.01 -39.17
N ASN A 235 0.93 42.98 -39.78
CA ASN A 235 0.51 44.36 -40.06
C ASN A 235 1.65 45.36 -39.77
N PRO A 236 2.27 45.99 -40.79
CA PRO A 236 3.38 46.92 -40.60
C PRO A 236 2.99 48.28 -39.96
N ALA A 237 1.76 48.45 -39.49
CA ALA A 237 1.24 49.77 -39.13
C ALA A 237 0.88 49.97 -37.65
N MET A 238 0.59 48.94 -36.85
CA MET A 238 0.04 49.15 -35.50
C MET A 238 0.28 47.95 -34.59
N ASP A 239 1.37 47.94 -33.81
CA ASP A 239 1.38 47.48 -32.41
C ASP A 239 2.76 47.71 -31.75
N THR A 240 2.74 48.05 -30.45
CA THR A 240 3.83 48.69 -29.71
C THR A 240 4.88 47.71 -29.14
N ILE A 241 5.03 46.52 -29.72
CA ILE A 241 6.09 45.58 -29.33
C ILE A 241 6.89 45.24 -30.59
N SER A 242 7.86 46.12 -30.87
CA SER A 242 8.87 45.92 -31.90
C SER A 242 9.97 45.00 -31.37
N ALA A 243 10.56 44.17 -32.23
CA ALA A 243 11.70 43.29 -31.95
C ALA A 243 13.03 44.05 -31.66
N GLY A 244 12.93 45.22 -31.03
CA GLY A 244 14.00 46.20 -30.92
C GLY A 244 14.20 46.98 -32.23
N THR A 245 14.14 48.30 -32.15
CA THR A 245 14.80 49.16 -33.13
C THR A 245 16.25 49.38 -32.70
N PHE A 246 17.22 49.09 -33.57
CA PHE A 246 18.59 49.59 -33.44
C PHE A 246 18.61 51.10 -33.73
N THR A 247 18.01 51.91 -32.85
CA THR A 247 18.38 53.30 -32.52
C THR A 247 17.30 54.01 -31.70
N ALA A 248 17.81 54.84 -30.78
CA ALA A 248 17.23 55.95 -30.02
C ALA A 248 16.56 55.68 -28.65
N PRO A 249 16.85 56.55 -27.64
CA PRO A 249 16.72 56.23 -26.23
C PRO A 249 15.33 56.58 -25.70
N SER A 250 14.57 55.59 -25.26
CA SER A 250 13.41 55.82 -24.39
C SER A 250 13.43 54.83 -23.23
N LYS A 251 12.76 55.20 -22.14
CA LYS A 251 13.09 54.78 -20.76
C LYS A 251 12.64 53.37 -20.34
N ASP A 252 12.00 52.60 -21.22
CA ASP A 252 11.59 51.22 -20.93
C ASP A 252 12.02 50.27 -22.08
N ILE A 253 13.32 50.21 -22.32
CA ILE A 253 13.93 49.22 -23.23
C ILE A 253 14.15 47.94 -22.43
N ILE A 254 13.32 46.91 -22.66
CA ILE A 254 13.74 45.52 -22.40
C ILE A 254 14.58 45.14 -23.62
N SER A 255 15.90 45.20 -23.45
CA SER A 255 16.85 44.70 -24.44
C SER A 255 16.57 43.21 -24.70
N ALA A 256 16.65 42.76 -25.95
CA ALA A 256 16.61 41.34 -26.30
C ALA A 256 17.84 40.55 -25.76
N GLY A 257 18.67 41.19 -24.92
CA GLY A 257 19.94 40.69 -24.46
C GLY A 257 21.01 40.73 -25.57
N ALA A 258 22.25 40.50 -25.18
CA ALA A 258 23.26 40.00 -26.10
C ALA A 258 23.07 38.48 -26.25
N PHE A 259 23.48 37.87 -27.37
CA PHE A 259 23.50 36.39 -27.53
C PHE A 259 24.24 35.69 -26.37
N THR A 260 25.11 36.40 -25.66
CA THR A 260 25.82 35.93 -24.46
C THR A 260 24.94 35.83 -23.19
N ASP A 261 23.72 36.38 -23.21
CA ASP A 261 22.76 36.35 -22.10
C ASP A 261 21.92 35.05 -22.07
N LEU A 262 22.13 34.16 -23.06
CA LEU A 262 21.54 32.80 -23.19
C LEU A 262 22.00 31.79 -22.12
N LYS A 263 22.40 32.23 -20.93
CA LYS A 263 22.97 31.32 -19.91
C LYS A 263 21.96 30.36 -19.29
N ASN A 264 20.66 30.66 -19.41
CA ASN A 264 19.62 30.01 -18.60
C ASN A 264 18.64 29.16 -19.42
N TYR A 265 18.71 29.15 -20.75
CA TYR A 265 17.83 28.34 -21.61
C TYR A 265 18.48 28.00 -22.95
N HIS A 266 17.99 26.94 -23.60
CA HIS A 266 18.43 26.52 -24.93
C HIS A 266 17.50 27.05 -26.04
N HIS A 267 18.04 27.57 -27.15
CA HIS A 267 17.22 27.99 -28.29
C HIS A 267 17.33 26.98 -29.43
N LEU A 268 16.20 26.33 -29.76
CA LEU A 268 16.09 25.33 -30.82
C LEU A 268 15.37 25.94 -32.02
N TYR A 269 16.10 26.18 -33.11
CA TYR A 269 15.58 26.78 -34.34
C TYR A 269 16.05 26.09 -35.63
N SER A 270 17.09 25.25 -35.54
CA SER A 270 17.59 24.42 -36.64
C SER A 270 17.32 22.95 -36.32
N PHE A 271 16.63 22.26 -37.24
CA PHE A 271 16.10 20.91 -37.01
C PHE A 271 16.61 19.93 -38.07
N GLY A 272 17.07 18.76 -37.62
CA GLY A 272 17.50 17.67 -38.51
C GLY A 272 16.33 16.98 -39.23
N SER A 273 15.13 17.07 -38.67
CA SER A 273 13.88 16.54 -39.23
C SER A 273 12.73 17.49 -38.98
N GLN A 274 11.57 17.25 -39.61
CA GLN A 274 10.36 18.03 -39.30
C GLN A 274 9.99 17.87 -37.82
N PRO A 275 9.87 18.97 -37.05
CA PRO A 275 9.54 18.90 -35.63
C PRO A 275 8.07 18.53 -35.44
N THR A 276 7.78 17.71 -34.43
CA THR A 276 6.41 17.45 -33.98
C THR A 276 6.10 18.37 -32.80
N ILE A 277 5.11 19.25 -32.94
CA ILE A 277 4.78 20.29 -31.94
C ILE A 277 3.29 20.21 -31.63
N GLY A 278 2.93 20.28 -30.34
CA GLY A 278 1.54 20.27 -29.88
C GLY A 278 0.72 21.47 -30.37
N THR A 279 -0.59 21.30 -30.50
CA THR A 279 -1.50 22.36 -30.96
C THR A 279 -1.73 23.45 -29.92
N ASP A 280 -1.64 23.11 -28.63
CA ASP A 280 -1.94 23.99 -27.51
C ASP A 280 -0.81 23.98 -26.47
N ASP A 281 -0.60 25.11 -25.81
CA ASP A 281 0.27 25.16 -24.63
C ASP A 281 -0.39 24.42 -23.46
N ILE A 282 0.44 23.74 -22.68
CA ILE A 282 0.05 23.17 -21.40
C ILE A 282 0.32 24.23 -20.33
N VAL A 283 -0.70 24.51 -19.51
CA VAL A 283 -0.61 25.41 -18.37
C VAL A 283 -1.00 24.63 -17.13
N VAL A 284 -0.07 24.41 -16.21
CA VAL A 284 -0.35 23.73 -14.95
C VAL A 284 -1.22 24.63 -14.09
N THR A 285 -2.48 24.27 -13.87
CA THR A 285 -3.45 25.12 -13.15
C THR A 285 -3.46 24.87 -11.65
N GLY A 286 -2.96 23.71 -11.21
CA GLY A 286 -2.95 23.36 -9.79
C GLY A 286 -2.24 22.05 -9.48
N VAL A 287 -2.08 21.80 -8.19
CA VAL A 287 -1.51 20.56 -7.65
C VAL A 287 -2.47 20.01 -6.60
N ARG A 288 -2.88 18.76 -6.79
CA ARG A 288 -3.75 18.02 -5.88
C ARG A 288 -2.91 16.99 -5.12
N VAL A 289 -2.95 17.05 -3.80
CA VAL A 289 -2.21 16.13 -2.93
C VAL A 289 -3.20 15.36 -2.08
N LYS A 290 -3.06 14.03 -2.08
CA LYS A 290 -3.81 13.14 -1.20
C LYS A 290 -2.83 12.49 -0.21
N ALA A 291 -3.07 12.68 1.08
CA ALA A 291 -2.33 11.98 2.12
C ALA A 291 -2.74 10.51 2.20
N MET A 292 -1.86 9.69 2.78
CA MET A 292 -2.15 8.32 3.15
C MET A 292 -2.72 8.28 4.59
N GLY A 293 -3.85 7.59 4.77
CA GLY A 293 -4.46 7.40 6.08
C GLY A 293 -3.75 6.35 6.95
N ILE A 294 -4.10 6.27 8.23
CA ILE A 294 -3.52 5.26 9.16
C ILE A 294 -4.14 3.87 8.94
N ASP A 295 -5.46 3.79 8.74
CA ASP A 295 -6.23 2.53 8.69
C ASP A 295 -7.13 2.39 7.44
N SER A 296 -7.03 3.32 6.47
CA SER A 296 -7.78 3.26 5.21
C SER A 296 -7.10 4.07 4.10
N ASP A 297 -7.39 3.74 2.83
CA ASP A 297 -6.99 4.52 1.64
C ASP A 297 -7.62 5.94 1.58
N TYR A 298 -8.33 6.37 2.63
CA TYR A 298 -8.97 7.67 2.75
C TYR A 298 -8.12 8.59 3.64
N GLY A 299 -7.08 9.19 3.07
CA GLY A 299 -6.44 10.38 3.66
C GLY A 299 -7.02 11.67 3.11
N GLU A 300 -6.74 12.78 3.79
CA GLU A 300 -7.21 14.10 3.39
C GLU A 300 -6.63 14.52 2.03
N THR A 301 -7.45 15.22 1.23
CA THR A 301 -7.08 15.68 -0.10
C THR A 301 -7.17 17.19 -0.16
N PHE A 302 -6.11 17.84 -0.65
CA PHE A 302 -6.06 19.28 -0.83
C PHE A 302 -5.67 19.63 -2.26
N LEU A 303 -6.32 20.65 -2.81
CA LEU A 303 -6.01 21.24 -4.11
C LEU A 303 -5.48 22.66 -3.90
N TYR A 304 -4.29 22.93 -4.44
CA TYR A 304 -3.80 24.29 -4.64
C TYR A 304 -4.02 24.71 -6.09
N GLY A 305 -4.55 25.92 -6.32
CA GLY A 305 -4.82 26.46 -7.65
C GLY A 305 -6.27 26.22 -8.10
N SER A 306 -6.48 26.03 -9.40
CA SER A 306 -7.80 25.82 -9.99
C SER A 306 -7.88 24.51 -10.79
N GLU A 307 -9.10 24.00 -10.96
CA GLU A 307 -9.39 22.88 -11.87
C GLU A 307 -8.94 23.19 -13.30
N GLY A 308 -8.43 22.17 -14.01
CA GLY A 308 -7.80 22.34 -15.32
C GLY A 308 -6.75 21.26 -15.61
N TYR A 309 -5.48 21.65 -15.73
CA TYR A 309 -4.35 20.72 -15.84
C TYR A 309 -3.73 20.55 -14.46
N ILE A 310 -4.26 19.60 -13.69
CA ILE A 310 -3.83 19.34 -12.33
C ILE A 310 -2.73 18.29 -12.32
N ILE A 311 -1.69 18.51 -11.52
CA ILE A 311 -0.74 17.45 -11.16
C ILE A 311 -1.20 16.77 -9.88
N GLU A 312 -1.38 15.46 -9.94
CA GLU A 312 -1.83 14.65 -8.81
C GLU A 312 -0.64 13.99 -8.12
N ILE A 313 -0.52 14.24 -6.82
CA ILE A 313 0.40 13.53 -5.92
C ILE A 313 -0.46 12.59 -5.07
N VAL A 314 -0.52 11.34 -5.51
CA VAL A 314 -1.25 10.24 -4.90
C VAL A 314 -0.29 9.09 -4.63
N ASP A 315 -0.67 8.17 -3.73
CA ASP A 315 0.07 6.94 -3.44
C ASP A 315 1.52 7.17 -2.96
N ASN A 316 1.75 8.25 -2.22
CA ASN A 316 3.02 8.55 -1.57
C ASN A 316 2.90 8.30 -0.05
N PRO A 317 3.41 7.18 0.48
CA PRO A 317 3.33 6.83 1.90
C PRO A 317 4.06 7.80 2.85
N LEU A 318 4.94 8.65 2.31
CA LEU A 318 5.63 9.68 3.08
C LEU A 318 4.76 10.91 3.34
N ILE A 319 3.66 11.09 2.59
CA ILE A 319 2.66 12.15 2.82
C ILE A 319 1.58 11.59 3.73
N GLN A 320 1.67 11.94 5.01
CA GLN A 320 0.85 11.40 6.09
C GLN A 320 -0.28 12.37 6.43
N GLU A 321 -1.28 11.90 7.17
CA GLU A 321 -2.38 12.75 7.64
C GLU A 321 -1.87 14.04 8.31
N GLY A 322 -2.43 15.18 7.92
CA GLY A 322 -2.02 16.53 8.32
C GLY A 322 -0.96 17.17 7.42
N MET A 323 -0.39 16.44 6.44
CA MET A 323 0.65 16.98 5.55
C MET A 323 0.12 17.48 4.21
N ALA A 324 -1.01 16.96 3.72
CA ALA A 324 -1.45 17.20 2.35
C ALA A 324 -1.64 18.69 2.02
N GLU A 325 -2.23 19.47 2.93
CA GLU A 325 -2.39 20.92 2.73
C GLU A 325 -1.03 21.65 2.61
N THR A 326 -0.08 21.30 3.47
CA THR A 326 1.25 21.92 3.47
C THR A 326 2.00 21.61 2.18
N ILE A 327 1.98 20.34 1.76
CA ILE A 327 2.63 19.90 0.52
C ILE A 327 1.93 20.51 -0.70
N ALA A 328 0.59 20.50 -0.76
CA ALA A 328 -0.17 21.11 -1.86
C ALA A 328 0.14 22.60 -2.01
N ASN A 329 0.16 23.35 -0.90
CA ASN A 329 0.46 24.78 -0.92
C ASN A 329 1.90 25.09 -1.34
N THR A 330 2.87 24.33 -0.84
CA THR A 330 4.30 24.57 -1.13
C THR A 330 4.66 24.15 -2.56
N VAL A 331 4.32 22.93 -2.96
CA VAL A 331 4.57 22.42 -4.32
C VAL A 331 3.72 23.17 -5.35
N GLY A 332 2.45 23.46 -5.01
CA GLY A 332 1.55 24.23 -5.85
C GLY A 332 2.07 25.63 -6.14
N LYS A 333 2.59 26.36 -5.15
CA LYS A 333 3.22 27.68 -5.36
C LYS A 333 4.43 27.64 -6.29
N LYS A 334 5.14 26.52 -6.34
CA LYS A 334 6.33 26.35 -7.18
C LYS A 334 6.00 26.03 -8.64
N ILE A 335 4.91 25.29 -8.89
CA ILE A 335 4.64 24.67 -10.19
C ILE A 335 3.38 25.22 -10.87
N ALA A 336 2.37 25.66 -10.12
CA ALA A 336 1.16 26.23 -10.73
C ALA A 336 1.49 27.54 -11.46
N GLY A 337 0.96 27.70 -12.67
CA GLY A 337 1.27 28.79 -13.59
C GLY A 337 2.32 28.43 -14.65
N MET A 338 3.10 27.37 -14.41
CA MET A 338 4.07 26.86 -15.39
C MET A 338 3.40 26.57 -16.73
N ARG A 339 3.94 27.18 -17.80
CA ARG A 339 3.47 27.01 -19.18
C ARG A 339 4.58 26.47 -20.08
N PHE A 340 4.28 25.42 -20.83
CA PHE A 340 5.17 24.84 -21.83
C PHE A 340 4.39 24.13 -22.94
N ARG A 341 5.04 23.87 -24.08
CA ARG A 341 4.48 23.19 -25.25
C ARG A 341 5.02 21.77 -25.35
N THR A 342 4.18 20.81 -25.74
CA THR A 342 4.68 19.48 -26.09
C THR A 342 5.43 19.51 -27.42
N ALA A 343 6.56 18.83 -27.48
CA ALA A 343 7.38 18.79 -28.69
C ALA A 343 8.25 17.53 -28.73
N ALA A 344 8.54 17.05 -29.92
CA ALA A 344 9.57 16.05 -30.19
C ALA A 344 10.37 16.51 -31.41
N VAL A 345 11.66 16.76 -31.22
CA VAL A 345 12.52 17.38 -32.24
C VAL A 345 13.88 16.70 -32.31
N GLN A 346 14.46 16.70 -33.52
CA GLN A 346 15.87 16.43 -33.74
C GLN A 346 16.58 17.73 -34.04
N VAL A 347 17.67 18.01 -33.33
CA VAL A 347 18.41 19.28 -33.40
C VAL A 347 19.90 19.03 -33.55
N ILE A 348 20.60 20.03 -34.08
CA ILE A 348 22.07 20.01 -34.16
C ILE A 348 22.63 19.76 -32.75
N THR A 349 23.64 18.89 -32.68
CA THR A 349 24.20 18.40 -31.43
C THR A 349 24.76 19.55 -30.58
N ASP A 350 24.45 19.53 -29.30
CA ASP A 350 24.99 20.45 -28.31
C ASP A 350 25.20 19.70 -26.99
N PRO A 351 26.43 19.27 -26.71
CA PRO A 351 26.76 18.48 -25.53
C PRO A 351 26.48 19.19 -24.19
N SER A 352 26.13 20.48 -24.18
CA SER A 352 25.78 21.21 -22.95
C SER A 352 24.33 21.00 -22.49
N ARG A 353 23.49 20.38 -23.33
CA ARG A 353 22.08 20.06 -23.05
C ARG A 353 21.95 18.81 -22.19
N GLU A 354 20.91 18.79 -21.35
CA GLU A 354 20.55 17.68 -20.47
C GLU A 354 19.03 17.64 -20.21
N ALA A 355 18.50 16.50 -19.79
CA ALA A 355 17.13 16.43 -19.30
C ALA A 355 16.97 17.22 -17.99
N GLY A 356 15.84 17.90 -17.84
CA GLY A 356 15.61 18.87 -16.76
C GLY A 356 15.97 20.31 -17.13
N ASP A 357 16.53 20.56 -18.31
CA ASP A 357 16.72 21.91 -18.84
C ASP A 357 15.42 22.48 -19.45
N ILE A 358 15.44 23.78 -19.72
CA ILE A 358 14.37 24.49 -20.42
C ILE A 358 14.88 25.04 -21.75
N GLY A 359 13.97 25.22 -22.70
CA GLY A 359 14.31 25.80 -23.97
C GLY A 359 13.18 26.56 -24.63
N ILE A 360 13.53 27.18 -25.74
CA ILE A 360 12.64 27.86 -26.66
C ILE A 360 12.73 27.14 -27.99
N LEU A 361 11.60 26.74 -28.55
CA LEU A 361 11.51 26.14 -29.87
C LEU A 361 10.92 27.16 -30.84
N SER A 362 11.67 27.58 -31.86
CA SER A 362 11.18 28.47 -32.92
C SER A 362 10.92 27.70 -34.21
N HIS A 363 9.67 27.70 -34.69
CA HIS A 363 9.26 27.04 -35.93
C HIS A 363 8.20 27.85 -36.66
N LYS A 364 8.38 28.07 -37.97
CA LYS A 364 7.44 28.80 -38.85
C LYS A 364 6.96 30.14 -38.26
N ASN A 365 7.90 30.97 -37.84
CA ASN A 365 7.69 32.29 -37.22
C ASN A 365 6.99 32.29 -35.86
N ASN A 366 6.70 31.11 -35.29
CA ASN A 366 6.18 30.98 -33.93
C ASN A 366 7.28 30.48 -33.00
N THR A 367 7.16 30.84 -31.74
CA THR A 367 8.13 30.49 -30.70
C THR A 367 7.41 29.91 -29.50
N TYR A 368 7.88 28.77 -29.00
CA TYR A 368 7.22 27.99 -27.97
C TYR A 368 8.18 27.66 -26.81
N PRO A 369 7.80 27.93 -25.56
CA PRO A 369 8.56 27.46 -24.40
C PRO A 369 8.42 25.94 -24.30
N ILE A 370 9.53 25.23 -24.09
CA ILE A 370 9.56 23.77 -23.95
C ILE A 370 10.41 23.39 -22.73
N ILE A 371 10.13 22.21 -22.18
CA ILE A 371 10.96 21.57 -21.16
C ILE A 371 11.67 20.38 -21.79
N PHE A 372 12.84 20.02 -21.28
CA PHE A 372 13.55 18.82 -21.73
C PHE A 372 13.19 17.71 -20.76
N SER A 373 12.12 16.96 -21.05
CA SER A 373 11.72 15.79 -20.25
C SER A 373 12.57 14.56 -20.56
N ASN A 374 12.92 14.42 -21.84
CA ASN A 374 13.82 13.38 -22.33
C ASN A 374 14.81 14.01 -23.30
N TYR A 375 16.07 13.57 -23.20
CA TYR A 375 17.16 14.02 -24.02
C TYR A 375 18.02 12.81 -24.41
N HIS A 376 18.25 12.65 -25.71
CA HIS A 376 19.12 11.61 -26.24
C HIS A 376 20.24 12.28 -27.01
N TYR A 377 21.46 12.09 -26.51
CA TYR A 377 22.69 12.57 -27.12
C TYR A 377 23.37 11.43 -27.85
N GLN A 378 23.78 11.68 -29.09
CA GLN A 378 24.52 10.72 -29.90
C GLN A 378 25.72 11.41 -30.54
N PHE A 379 26.93 10.99 -30.18
CA PHE A 379 28.14 11.60 -30.73
C PHE A 379 28.19 11.45 -32.26
N GLY A 380 28.43 12.55 -32.97
CA GLY A 380 28.49 12.57 -34.43
C GLY A 380 27.12 12.50 -35.14
N SER A 381 26.01 12.62 -34.41
CA SER A 381 24.65 12.67 -34.96
C SER A 381 23.86 13.83 -34.37
N ASN A 382 22.61 14.01 -34.79
CA ASN A 382 21.69 14.98 -34.20
C ASN A 382 21.19 14.48 -32.83
N ASP A 383 20.94 15.42 -31.92
CA ASP A 383 20.33 15.13 -30.63
C ASP A 383 18.82 15.02 -30.77
N THR A 384 18.19 14.19 -29.96
CA THR A 384 16.73 14.15 -29.83
C THR A 384 16.30 14.78 -28.52
N VAL A 385 15.37 15.74 -28.60
CA VAL A 385 14.79 16.42 -27.43
C VAL A 385 13.29 16.19 -27.44
N ALA A 386 12.74 15.80 -26.29
CA ALA A 386 11.30 15.72 -26.07
C ALA A 386 10.85 16.60 -24.90
N SER A 387 9.68 17.21 -25.09
CA SER A 387 8.87 17.92 -24.11
C SER A 387 7.55 17.16 -24.01
N ASP A 388 7.51 16.18 -23.11
CA ASP A 388 6.44 15.21 -22.97
C ASP A 388 5.40 15.66 -21.96
N ALA A 389 4.13 15.47 -22.33
CA ALA A 389 2.99 15.64 -21.43
C ALA A 389 1.70 15.09 -22.02
N GLU A 390 0.75 14.78 -21.12
CA GLU A 390 -0.61 14.41 -21.51
C GLU A 390 -1.36 15.62 -22.05
N THR A 391 -2.34 15.40 -22.95
CA THR A 391 -3.16 16.49 -23.45
C THR A 391 -4.09 17.04 -22.36
N PRO A 392 -4.41 18.35 -22.37
CA PRO A 392 -5.32 18.94 -21.38
C PRO A 392 -6.68 18.25 -21.31
N SER A 393 -7.23 17.80 -22.45
CA SER A 393 -8.50 17.08 -22.49
C SER A 393 -8.45 15.72 -21.79
N LYS A 394 -7.31 15.00 -21.87
CA LYS A 394 -7.10 13.74 -21.15
C LYS A 394 -6.92 13.96 -19.65
N LYS A 395 -6.32 15.09 -19.25
CA LYS A 395 -6.03 15.41 -17.85
C LYS A 395 -7.18 16.13 -17.12
N LYS A 396 -8.11 16.76 -17.84
CA LYS A 396 -9.31 17.43 -17.30
C LYS A 396 -10.38 16.46 -16.76
N SER A 397 -10.37 15.17 -17.12
CA SER A 397 -11.45 14.23 -16.79
C SER A 397 -11.11 13.16 -15.75
N SER A 398 -10.01 13.28 -15.01
CA SER A 398 -9.60 12.24 -14.04
C SER A 398 -10.27 12.44 -12.68
N TYR A 399 -11.58 12.24 -12.61
CA TYR A 399 -12.23 11.72 -11.42
C TYR A 399 -13.36 10.79 -11.84
N ASP A 400 -12.97 9.62 -12.35
CA ASP A 400 -13.87 8.50 -12.57
C ASP A 400 -13.58 7.43 -11.48
N PRO A 401 -14.59 6.91 -10.75
CA PRO A 401 -14.40 5.88 -9.71
C PRO A 401 -13.80 4.56 -10.23
N THR A 402 -13.66 4.39 -11.55
CA THR A 402 -12.86 3.36 -12.24
C THR A 402 -11.35 3.52 -12.05
N SER A 403 -10.88 4.63 -11.48
CA SER A 403 -9.48 4.86 -11.11
C SER A 403 -8.92 3.84 -10.12
N LYS A 404 -9.75 3.14 -9.33
CA LYS A 404 -9.27 1.99 -8.54
C LYS A 404 -8.75 0.84 -9.43
N ILE A 405 -9.42 0.57 -10.55
CA ILE A 405 -9.02 -0.45 -11.52
C ILE A 405 -7.77 -0.03 -12.28
N ALA A 406 -7.60 1.26 -12.61
CA ALA A 406 -6.38 1.76 -13.24
C ALA A 406 -5.19 1.86 -12.27
N VAL A 407 -5.43 2.07 -10.98
CA VAL A 407 -4.41 2.15 -9.92
C VAL A 407 -3.94 0.75 -9.49
N GLU A 408 -4.85 -0.22 -9.35
CA GLU A 408 -4.50 -1.63 -9.18
C GLU A 408 -3.91 -2.23 -10.46
N ALA A 409 -4.42 -1.88 -11.65
CA ALA A 409 -3.77 -2.26 -12.90
C ALA A 409 -2.39 -1.61 -13.07
N ARG A 410 -2.07 -0.47 -12.44
CA ARG A 410 -0.70 0.09 -12.42
C ARG A 410 0.21 -0.60 -11.41
N LYS A 411 -0.31 -1.04 -10.26
CA LYS A 411 0.44 -1.87 -9.28
C LYS A 411 0.72 -3.27 -9.83
N VAL A 412 -0.32 -3.93 -10.36
CA VAL A 412 -0.25 -5.25 -10.99
C VAL A 412 0.50 -5.19 -12.31
N ALA A 413 0.26 -4.21 -13.19
CA ALA A 413 1.11 -4.08 -14.38
C ALA A 413 2.55 -3.73 -14.02
N LYS A 414 2.86 -2.90 -13.01
CA LYS A 414 4.29 -2.70 -12.62
C LYS A 414 4.93 -3.95 -12.05
N GLN A 415 4.22 -4.83 -11.35
CA GLN A 415 4.77 -6.07 -10.81
C GLN A 415 4.82 -7.19 -11.87
N GLU A 416 3.76 -7.38 -12.66
CA GLU A 416 3.69 -8.38 -13.73
C GLU A 416 4.51 -8.00 -14.96
N VAL A 417 4.54 -6.72 -15.35
CA VAL A 417 5.42 -6.23 -16.44
C VAL A 417 6.86 -6.27 -15.99
N ASN A 418 7.22 -5.95 -14.75
CA ASN A 418 8.63 -6.04 -14.32
C ASN A 418 9.11 -7.50 -14.31
N PHE A 419 8.33 -8.47 -13.81
CA PHE A 419 8.76 -9.88 -13.86
C PHE A 419 8.70 -10.47 -15.28
N TYR A 420 7.68 -10.15 -16.07
CA TYR A 420 7.54 -10.63 -17.45
C TYR A 420 8.52 -9.96 -18.41
N ASP A 421 8.80 -8.66 -18.26
CA ASP A 421 9.78 -7.92 -19.05
C ASP A 421 11.21 -8.20 -18.60
N LEU A 422 11.47 -8.47 -17.30
CA LEU A 422 12.77 -8.98 -16.85
C LEU A 422 13.00 -10.40 -17.37
N ALA A 423 12.00 -11.29 -17.33
CA ALA A 423 12.10 -12.61 -17.93
C ALA A 423 12.21 -12.54 -19.46
N LYS A 424 11.51 -11.61 -20.12
CA LYS A 424 11.67 -11.35 -21.55
C LYS A 424 13.02 -10.74 -21.88
N GLN A 425 13.55 -9.80 -21.10
CA GLN A 425 14.88 -9.23 -21.31
C GLN A 425 15.93 -10.31 -21.10
N GLN A 426 15.84 -11.10 -20.03
CA GLN A 426 16.76 -12.23 -19.81
C GLN A 426 16.68 -13.25 -20.96
N PHE A 427 15.48 -13.52 -21.48
CA PHE A 427 15.29 -14.46 -22.60
C PHE A 427 15.67 -13.85 -23.96
N SER A 428 15.40 -12.56 -24.19
CA SER A 428 15.78 -11.82 -25.39
C SER A 428 17.28 -11.56 -25.44
N ASN A 429 17.93 -11.32 -24.30
CA ASN A 429 19.39 -11.22 -24.19
C ASN A 429 20.02 -12.60 -24.38
N LEU A 430 19.40 -13.69 -23.88
CA LEU A 430 19.83 -15.05 -24.20
C LEU A 430 19.75 -15.36 -25.71
N ILE A 431 18.68 -14.90 -26.39
CA ILE A 431 18.48 -15.09 -27.83
C ILE A 431 19.39 -14.17 -28.66
N ALA A 432 19.60 -12.93 -28.22
CA ALA A 432 20.47 -11.96 -28.90
C ALA A 432 21.95 -12.33 -28.78
N ASN A 433 22.32 -13.01 -27.69
CA ASN A 433 23.67 -13.56 -27.46
C ASN A 433 23.86 -14.97 -28.02
N ALA A 434 22.84 -15.58 -28.63
CA ALA A 434 22.97 -16.86 -29.31
C ALA A 434 23.67 -16.64 -30.65
N MET A 435 24.95 -17.04 -30.74
CA MET A 435 25.61 -17.20 -32.04
C MET A 435 24.74 -18.11 -32.92
N GLY A 436 24.58 -17.75 -34.19
CA GLY A 436 23.72 -18.47 -35.13
C GLY A 436 23.90 -19.99 -35.04
N VAL A 437 22.80 -20.73 -35.11
CA VAL A 437 22.81 -22.18 -34.94
C VAL A 437 23.46 -22.89 -36.13
N PHE A 438 24.21 -23.96 -35.84
CA PHE A 438 24.81 -24.81 -36.86
C PHE A 438 23.90 -26.00 -37.16
N ARG A 439 23.81 -26.35 -38.45
CA ARG A 439 22.99 -27.45 -38.95
C ARG A 439 23.89 -28.62 -39.35
N THR A 440 23.54 -29.83 -38.93
CA THR A 440 24.19 -31.06 -39.39
C THR A 440 23.12 -32.09 -39.74
N VAL A 441 23.22 -32.64 -40.94
CA VAL A 441 22.28 -33.65 -41.44
C VAL A 441 22.96 -35.01 -41.41
N ILE A 442 22.33 -35.97 -40.73
CA ILE A 442 22.82 -37.35 -40.64
C ILE A 442 21.86 -38.26 -41.43
N PRO A 443 22.32 -38.89 -42.52
CA PRO A 443 21.52 -39.87 -43.25
C PRO A 443 21.36 -41.16 -42.42
N MET A 444 20.18 -41.75 -42.49
CA MET A 444 19.82 -42.99 -41.81
C MET A 444 19.78 -44.15 -42.80
N ASP A 445 19.99 -45.37 -42.30
CA ASP A 445 20.03 -46.60 -43.12
C ASP A 445 18.73 -46.90 -43.88
N ASN A 446 17.61 -46.30 -43.47
CA ASN A 446 16.29 -46.43 -44.11
C ASN A 446 16.01 -45.39 -45.22
N GLY A 447 17.01 -44.58 -45.59
CA GLY A 447 16.89 -43.51 -46.58
C GLY A 447 16.28 -42.20 -46.05
N GLY A 448 15.99 -42.11 -44.75
CA GLY A 448 15.62 -40.86 -44.08
C GLY A 448 16.84 -40.06 -43.64
N GLU A 449 16.63 -38.81 -43.24
CA GLU A 449 17.68 -37.93 -42.71
C GLU A 449 17.20 -37.30 -41.39
N ILE A 450 18.06 -37.23 -40.38
CA ILE A 450 17.82 -36.43 -39.17
C ILE A 450 18.67 -35.17 -39.24
N GLU A 451 18.00 -34.03 -39.14
CA GLU A 451 18.63 -32.73 -39.00
C GLU A 451 18.83 -32.41 -37.52
N TYR A 452 20.08 -32.14 -37.15
CA TYR A 452 20.46 -31.63 -35.84
C TYR A 452 20.80 -30.15 -35.93
N ILE A 453 20.26 -29.39 -34.99
CA ILE A 453 20.58 -27.99 -34.70
C ILE A 453 21.43 -27.99 -33.44
N HIS A 454 22.55 -27.27 -33.45
CA HIS A 454 23.50 -27.24 -32.32
C HIS A 454 24.27 -25.92 -32.25
N ASP A 455 24.96 -25.69 -31.13
CA ASP A 455 25.55 -24.40 -30.73
C ASP A 455 27.04 -24.20 -31.11
N GLN A 456 27.67 -25.17 -31.79
CA GLN A 456 29.09 -25.13 -32.15
C GLN A 456 29.34 -25.47 -33.62
N PRO A 457 30.43 -25.01 -34.26
CA PRO A 457 30.70 -25.33 -35.66
C PRO A 457 30.77 -26.83 -35.97
N LYS A 458 31.21 -27.64 -34.99
CA LYS A 458 31.23 -29.10 -35.08
C LYS A 458 30.30 -29.72 -34.05
N MET A 459 29.43 -30.62 -34.51
CA MET A 459 28.47 -31.33 -33.66
C MET A 459 29.12 -32.11 -32.51
N ALA A 460 30.35 -32.62 -32.69
CA ALA A 460 31.07 -33.36 -31.65
C ALA A 460 31.55 -32.48 -30.47
N GLU A 461 31.64 -31.16 -30.67
CA GLU A 461 32.10 -30.19 -29.68
C GLU A 461 30.90 -29.49 -28.99
N SER A 462 29.69 -29.69 -29.50
CA SER A 462 28.45 -29.13 -28.99
C SER A 462 27.97 -29.84 -27.72
N LYS A 463 27.48 -29.04 -26.76
CA LYS A 463 26.87 -29.53 -25.51
C LYS A 463 25.35 -29.36 -25.49
N TRP A 464 24.78 -28.75 -26.52
CA TRP A 464 23.34 -28.54 -26.71
C TRP A 464 22.93 -28.97 -28.12
N ARG A 465 21.86 -29.77 -28.25
CA ARG A 465 21.33 -30.10 -29.57
C ARG A 465 19.81 -30.23 -29.58
N GLN A 466 19.23 -29.94 -30.74
CA GLN A 466 17.81 -30.14 -31.04
C GLN A 466 17.66 -30.89 -32.36
N TYR A 467 16.70 -31.82 -32.43
CA TYR A 467 16.40 -32.55 -33.65
C TYR A 467 14.93 -32.98 -33.69
N VAL A 468 14.45 -33.23 -34.91
CA VAL A 468 13.10 -33.71 -35.18
C VAL A 468 13.17 -35.14 -35.68
N THR A 469 12.29 -36.00 -35.15
CA THR A 469 12.12 -37.39 -35.60
C THR A 469 10.67 -37.63 -36.00
N SER A 470 10.38 -38.80 -36.56
CA SER A 470 9.00 -39.22 -36.81
C SER A 470 8.14 -39.32 -35.53
N GLY A 471 8.76 -39.33 -34.34
CA GLY A 471 8.07 -39.38 -33.06
C GLY A 471 7.92 -38.04 -32.34
N GLY A 472 8.50 -36.95 -32.87
CA GLY A 472 8.41 -35.62 -32.25
C GLY A 472 9.70 -34.82 -32.25
N MET A 473 9.70 -33.70 -31.54
CA MET A 473 10.81 -32.77 -31.38
C MET A 473 11.48 -32.95 -30.02
N ILE A 474 12.81 -33.04 -30.01
CA ILE A 474 13.58 -33.32 -28.79
C ILE A 474 14.72 -32.31 -28.66
N GLN A 475 14.87 -31.74 -27.46
CA GLN A 475 16.00 -30.91 -27.07
C GLN A 475 16.82 -31.60 -25.98
N GLN A 476 18.15 -31.60 -26.13
CA GLN A 476 19.07 -32.27 -25.21
C GLN A 476 20.23 -31.37 -24.81
N ASN A 477 20.63 -31.47 -23.54
CA ASN A 477 21.87 -30.90 -23.01
C ASN A 477 22.77 -31.99 -22.45
N GLN A 478 24.08 -31.80 -22.56
CA GLN A 478 25.06 -32.70 -21.97
C GLN A 478 25.32 -32.33 -20.50
N VAL A 479 24.93 -33.22 -19.58
CA VAL A 479 25.20 -33.10 -18.13
C VAL A 479 26.16 -34.22 -17.74
N ASN A 480 27.35 -33.88 -17.23
CA ASN A 480 28.40 -34.85 -16.86
C ASN A 480 28.76 -35.85 -17.99
N GLY A 481 28.77 -35.38 -19.25
CA GLY A 481 29.08 -36.23 -20.41
C GLY A 481 27.90 -37.04 -20.96
N VAL A 482 26.75 -37.06 -20.27
CA VAL A 482 25.54 -37.81 -20.68
C VAL A 482 24.51 -36.85 -21.27
N TRP A 483 23.91 -37.23 -22.40
CA TRP A 483 22.82 -36.49 -23.02
C TRP A 483 21.53 -36.65 -22.22
N THR A 484 21.00 -35.54 -21.72
CA THR A 484 19.77 -35.46 -20.94
C THR A 484 18.73 -34.66 -21.72
N ILE A 485 17.50 -35.16 -21.80
CA ILE A 485 16.39 -34.45 -22.45
C ILE A 485 15.96 -33.30 -21.55
N THR A 486 15.96 -32.08 -22.09
CA THR A 486 15.58 -30.87 -21.35
C THR A 486 14.17 -30.38 -21.71
N SER A 487 13.70 -30.70 -22.91
CA SER A 487 12.33 -30.52 -23.36
C SER A 487 12.03 -31.46 -24.51
N ALA A 488 10.77 -31.86 -24.64
CA ALA A 488 10.31 -32.70 -25.73
C ALA A 488 8.82 -32.47 -26.01
N GLU A 489 8.44 -32.60 -27.26
CA GLU A 489 7.05 -32.63 -27.71
C GLU A 489 6.88 -33.84 -28.64
N ASP A 490 5.92 -34.71 -28.35
CA ASP A 490 5.63 -35.87 -29.18
C ASP A 490 4.45 -35.62 -30.15
N THR A 491 4.27 -36.52 -31.11
CA THR A 491 3.17 -36.43 -32.08
C THR A 491 1.77 -36.62 -31.48
N GLU A 492 1.69 -37.02 -30.21
CA GLU A 492 0.43 -37.20 -29.47
C GLU A 492 0.05 -35.95 -28.66
N GLY A 493 0.89 -34.91 -28.68
CA GLY A 493 0.66 -33.64 -27.99
C GLY A 493 1.09 -33.65 -26.52
N ASN A 494 1.86 -34.65 -26.07
CA ASN A 494 2.49 -34.61 -24.76
C ASN A 494 3.71 -33.69 -24.82
N ALA A 495 3.87 -32.85 -23.80
CA ALA A 495 4.97 -31.91 -23.73
C ALA A 495 5.69 -31.99 -22.39
N LEU A 496 7.02 -32.01 -22.45
CA LEU A 496 7.91 -31.99 -21.30
C LEU A 496 8.62 -30.64 -21.25
N PHE A 497 8.42 -29.89 -20.17
CA PHE A 497 9.06 -28.60 -19.93
C PHE A 497 9.59 -28.50 -18.51
N ASN A 498 10.75 -27.85 -18.34
CA ASN A 498 11.30 -27.54 -17.02
C ASN A 498 10.60 -26.34 -16.35
N VAL A 499 10.24 -25.32 -17.13
CA VAL A 499 9.53 -24.11 -16.67
C VAL A 499 8.55 -23.69 -17.76
N ILE A 500 7.32 -23.35 -17.36
CA ILE A 500 6.30 -22.78 -18.26
C ILE A 500 5.97 -21.37 -17.74
N THR A 501 6.35 -20.34 -18.50
CA THR A 501 6.01 -18.94 -18.23
C THR A 501 5.01 -18.47 -19.27
N ALA A 502 3.78 -18.16 -18.86
CA ALA A 502 2.69 -17.77 -19.75
C ALA A 502 1.95 -16.53 -19.22
N ARG A 503 1.43 -15.69 -20.12
CA ARG A 503 0.55 -14.56 -19.73
C ARG A 503 -0.79 -15.03 -19.13
N GLY A 504 -1.21 -16.25 -19.45
CA GLY A 504 -2.40 -16.90 -18.89
C GLY A 504 -2.52 -18.32 -19.43
N ILE A 505 -3.08 -19.23 -18.63
CA ILE A 505 -3.35 -20.62 -19.02
C ILE A 505 -4.87 -20.82 -18.97
N ASN A 506 -5.49 -21.04 -20.11
CA ASN A 506 -6.90 -21.45 -20.20
C ASN A 506 -6.95 -22.96 -20.43
N ALA A 507 -7.40 -23.73 -19.45
CA ALA A 507 -7.45 -25.19 -19.51
C ALA A 507 -8.67 -25.74 -18.77
N GLU A 508 -9.33 -26.73 -19.37
CA GLU A 508 -10.48 -27.43 -18.77
C GLU A 508 -10.06 -28.48 -17.73
N TRP A 509 -8.87 -29.07 -17.91
CA TRP A 509 -8.31 -30.07 -17.00
C TRP A 509 -6.86 -29.74 -16.63
N ILE A 510 -6.62 -29.42 -15.35
CA ILE A 510 -5.27 -29.34 -14.76
C ILE A 510 -5.20 -30.32 -13.59
N LYS A 511 -4.29 -31.30 -13.66
CA LYS A 511 -4.07 -32.28 -12.60
C LYS A 511 -2.68 -32.09 -11.99
N VAL A 512 -2.62 -31.66 -10.73
CA VAL A 512 -1.37 -31.55 -9.97
C VAL A 512 -1.17 -32.82 -9.14
N LEU A 513 -0.02 -33.48 -9.31
CA LEU A 513 0.23 -34.80 -8.72
C LEU A 513 0.79 -34.78 -7.29
N THR A 514 1.51 -33.72 -6.91
CA THR A 514 2.22 -33.64 -5.62
C THR A 514 1.77 -32.43 -4.80
N SER A 515 2.09 -31.22 -5.23
CA SER A 515 1.74 -29.99 -4.53
C SER A 515 1.69 -28.80 -5.48
N PHE A 516 0.73 -27.90 -5.26
CA PHE A 516 0.62 -26.62 -5.95
C PHE A 516 0.81 -25.50 -4.91
N THR A 517 1.86 -24.70 -5.06
CA THR A 517 2.09 -23.52 -4.22
C THR A 517 1.94 -22.29 -5.10
N VAL A 518 0.97 -21.43 -4.76
CA VAL A 518 0.82 -20.13 -5.40
C VAL A 518 1.40 -19.10 -4.43
N GLY A 519 2.07 -18.08 -4.97
CA GLY A 519 2.43 -16.89 -4.18
C GLY A 519 1.19 -16.20 -3.60
N GLU A 520 1.38 -15.01 -3.01
CA GLU A 520 0.42 -14.36 -2.10
C GLU A 520 -1.00 -14.05 -2.66
N ASN A 521 -1.28 -14.26 -3.95
CA ASN A 521 -2.46 -13.72 -4.65
C ASN A 521 -3.28 -14.74 -5.47
N PHE A 522 -3.63 -15.92 -4.91
CA PHE A 522 -4.61 -16.78 -5.60
C PHE A 522 -6.07 -16.33 -5.34
N SER A 523 -6.69 -15.68 -6.33
CA SER A 523 -8.14 -15.44 -6.42
C SER A 523 -8.64 -15.78 -7.82
N VAL A 524 -9.72 -16.56 -7.91
CA VAL A 524 -10.49 -16.74 -9.15
C VAL A 524 -11.90 -16.18 -8.90
N ASP A 525 -12.15 -15.02 -9.50
CA ASP A 525 -13.44 -14.33 -9.54
C ASP A 525 -14.17 -14.69 -10.84
N SER A 526 -15.48 -14.90 -10.76
CA SER A 526 -16.36 -14.27 -11.74
C SER A 526 -17.61 -13.78 -11.00
N LEU A 527 -17.77 -12.45 -10.95
CA LEU A 527 -18.91 -11.66 -10.45
C LEU A 527 -18.75 -11.09 -9.03
N GLY A 528 -17.75 -10.22 -8.87
CA GLY A 528 -17.96 -8.82 -8.50
C GLY A 528 -18.75 -8.53 -7.22
N ASN A 529 -18.04 -8.42 -6.10
CA ASN A 529 -18.09 -7.25 -5.19
C ASN A 529 -17.23 -7.51 -3.93
N THR A 530 -16.19 -6.69 -3.79
CA THR A 530 -15.49 -6.23 -2.58
C THR A 530 -14.98 -7.24 -1.54
N ILE A 531 -13.65 -7.26 -1.43
CA ILE A 531 -12.86 -7.31 -0.17
C ILE A 531 -12.94 -8.65 0.59
N LEU A 532 -11.95 -9.52 0.36
CA LEU A 532 -11.17 -10.35 1.32
C LEU A 532 -10.76 -11.72 0.73
N ASN A 533 -9.54 -12.12 1.08
CA ASN A 533 -8.82 -13.34 0.76
C ASN A 533 -9.62 -14.65 1.00
N TYR A 534 -10.41 -15.12 0.04
CA TYR A 534 -11.12 -16.41 0.15
C TYR A 534 -11.06 -17.23 -1.15
N LEU A 535 -10.81 -18.53 -1.00
CA LEU A 535 -11.00 -19.55 -2.04
C LEU A 535 -12.49 -19.74 -2.31
N LYS A 536 -12.98 -19.32 -3.49
CA LYS A 536 -14.34 -19.66 -3.97
C LYS A 536 -14.27 -20.94 -4.81
N ALA A 537 -14.78 -22.04 -4.28
CA ALA A 537 -14.96 -23.27 -5.03
C ALA A 537 -16.42 -23.75 -4.91
N THR A 538 -17.13 -23.80 -6.03
CA THR A 538 -18.50 -24.33 -6.11
C THR A 538 -18.43 -25.86 -6.26
N ASN A 539 -19.08 -26.62 -5.37
CA ASN A 539 -19.05 -28.09 -5.33
C ASN A 539 -17.64 -28.71 -5.13
N ALA A 540 -16.76 -28.06 -4.37
CA ALA A 540 -15.50 -28.69 -3.98
C ALA A 540 -15.72 -29.82 -2.97
N ASP A 541 -15.24 -31.02 -3.30
CA ASP A 541 -15.12 -32.13 -2.36
C ASP A 541 -13.73 -32.10 -1.73
N ILE A 542 -13.65 -31.57 -0.49
CA ILE A 542 -12.40 -31.48 0.27
C ILE A 542 -12.34 -32.67 1.23
N SER A 543 -11.60 -33.70 0.85
CA SER A 543 -11.32 -34.84 1.73
C SER A 543 -10.11 -34.52 2.63
N GLY A 544 -10.36 -33.98 3.83
CA GLY A 544 -9.30 -33.67 4.80
C GLY A 544 -9.70 -32.68 5.90
N ASN A 545 -8.72 -32.22 6.68
CA ASN A 545 -8.91 -31.17 7.71
C ASN A 545 -8.82 -29.77 7.09
N ILE A 546 -9.75 -28.89 7.44
CA ILE A 546 -9.71 -27.45 7.12
C ILE A 546 -9.25 -26.69 8.38
N ASN A 547 -8.04 -26.13 8.36
CA ASN A 547 -7.54 -25.26 9.43
C ASN A 547 -7.84 -23.79 9.09
N ALA A 548 -8.93 -23.25 9.63
CA ALA A 548 -9.28 -21.84 9.51
C ALA A 548 -8.96 -21.08 10.80
N ILE A 549 -8.20 -19.99 10.70
CA ILE A 549 -7.85 -19.11 11.85
C ILE A 549 -9.02 -18.15 12.16
N SER A 550 -9.79 -17.76 11.13
CA SER A 550 -11.07 -17.04 11.21
C SER A 550 -11.79 -17.13 9.86
N GLY A 551 -13.10 -17.43 9.83
CA GLY A 551 -13.87 -17.48 8.58
C GLY A 551 -15.24 -18.14 8.72
N GLY A 552 -16.14 -17.83 7.78
CA GLY A 552 -17.48 -18.43 7.72
C GLY A 552 -17.50 -19.70 6.84
N ILE A 553 -18.07 -20.78 7.36
CA ILE A 553 -18.36 -22.01 6.61
C ILE A 553 -19.89 -22.15 6.57
N GLY A 554 -20.54 -21.62 5.53
CA GLY A 554 -22.02 -21.65 5.48
C GLY A 554 -22.65 -21.04 6.73
N PRO A 555 -23.80 -21.53 7.26
CA PRO A 555 -24.46 -20.89 8.40
C PRO A 555 -23.66 -20.96 9.72
N PHE A 556 -22.45 -21.50 9.69
CA PHE A 556 -21.54 -21.65 10.82
C PHE A 556 -20.41 -20.61 10.73
N SER A 557 -20.29 -19.78 11.77
CA SER A 557 -19.10 -18.95 11.98
C SER A 557 -18.28 -19.53 13.13
N ILE A 558 -16.99 -19.77 12.88
CA ILE A 558 -16.03 -20.20 13.89
C ILE A 558 -15.17 -18.99 14.26
N SER A 559 -15.15 -18.68 15.56
CA SER A 559 -14.27 -17.68 16.15
C SER A 559 -13.44 -18.28 17.29
N ASP A 560 -12.45 -17.53 17.75
CA ASP A 560 -11.69 -17.77 18.98
C ASP A 560 -12.56 -17.93 20.24
N ARG A 561 -13.85 -17.55 20.17
CA ARG A 561 -14.82 -17.62 21.27
C ARG A 561 -15.85 -18.76 21.15
N GLY A 562 -15.87 -19.52 20.06
CA GLY A 562 -16.76 -20.67 19.86
C GLY A 562 -17.49 -20.71 18.53
N LEU A 563 -18.50 -21.60 18.44
CA LEU A 563 -19.32 -21.87 17.25
C LEU A 563 -20.64 -21.11 17.32
N LEU A 564 -20.95 -20.33 16.27
CA LEU A 564 -22.20 -19.61 16.09
C LEU A 564 -22.99 -20.21 14.92
N VAL A 565 -24.26 -20.57 15.16
CA VAL A 565 -25.18 -21.06 14.12
C VAL A 565 -26.21 -19.97 13.81
N TYR A 566 -26.14 -19.40 12.61
CA TYR A 566 -27.08 -18.39 12.15
C TYR A 566 -28.31 -19.01 11.50
N GLY A 567 -29.48 -18.40 11.74
CA GLY A 567 -30.67 -18.61 10.93
C GLY A 567 -30.64 -17.80 9.63
N ALA A 568 -31.71 -17.92 8.83
CA ALA A 568 -31.88 -17.12 7.62
C ALA A 568 -31.77 -15.61 7.90
N PRO A 569 -31.43 -14.78 6.90
CA PRO A 569 -31.19 -13.35 7.10
C PRO A 569 -32.37 -12.68 7.81
N GLY A 570 -32.14 -12.14 9.01
CA GLY A 570 -33.14 -11.41 9.81
C GLY A 570 -33.74 -12.13 11.02
N GLN A 571 -33.14 -13.22 11.52
CA GLN A 571 -33.53 -13.87 12.78
C GLN A 571 -32.38 -13.84 13.80
N ASP A 572 -32.68 -13.63 15.08
CA ASP A 572 -31.72 -13.75 16.19
C ASP A 572 -31.25 -15.22 16.37
N TYR A 573 -30.03 -15.39 16.85
CA TYR A 573 -29.25 -16.64 16.98
C TYR A 573 -30.06 -17.91 17.30
N ILE A 574 -29.83 -19.01 16.58
CA ILE A 574 -30.48 -20.31 16.83
C ILE A 574 -29.80 -21.05 18.01
N CYS A 575 -28.46 -21.03 18.08
CA CYS A 575 -27.69 -21.66 19.15
C CYS A 575 -26.26 -21.06 19.25
N GLN A 576 -25.79 -20.81 20.46
CA GLN A 576 -24.41 -20.37 20.76
C GLN A 576 -23.72 -21.33 21.72
N PHE A 577 -22.54 -21.83 21.33
CA PHE A 577 -21.63 -22.58 22.20
C PHE A 577 -20.49 -21.66 22.66
N SER A 578 -20.50 -21.24 23.93
CA SER A 578 -19.49 -20.33 24.47
C SER A 578 -18.66 -21.02 25.57
N LYS A 579 -17.35 -21.06 25.38
CA LYS A 579 -16.40 -21.53 26.40
C LYS A 579 -15.93 -20.33 27.21
N GLN A 580 -16.24 -20.33 28.50
CA GLN A 580 -15.77 -19.31 29.43
C GLN A 580 -14.29 -19.52 29.79
N PRO A 581 -13.59 -18.48 30.27
CA PRO A 581 -12.19 -18.55 30.67
C PRO A 581 -11.87 -19.63 31.73
N ASP A 582 -12.86 -20.02 32.53
CA ASP A 582 -12.75 -21.07 33.55
C ASP A 582 -12.89 -22.50 32.97
N GLY A 583 -13.08 -22.63 31.66
CA GLY A 583 -13.26 -23.90 30.95
C GLY A 583 -14.70 -24.40 30.92
N THR A 584 -15.65 -23.68 31.49
CA THR A 584 -17.08 -24.02 31.47
C THR A 584 -17.67 -23.74 30.09
N MET A 585 -18.52 -24.64 29.58
CA MET A 585 -19.21 -24.47 28.31
C MET A 585 -20.67 -24.13 28.54
N PHE A 586 -21.12 -23.01 28.00
CA PHE A 586 -22.51 -22.59 27.97
C PHE A 586 -23.12 -22.85 26.60
N ILE A 587 -24.37 -23.30 26.61
CA ILE A 587 -25.20 -23.44 25.42
C ILE A 587 -26.37 -22.47 25.61
N TYR A 588 -26.47 -21.47 24.75
CA TYR A 588 -27.60 -20.53 24.72
C TYR A 588 -28.46 -20.83 23.49
N THR A 589 -29.74 -21.11 23.70
CA THR A 589 -30.74 -21.29 22.63
C THR A 589 -31.86 -20.27 22.83
N SER A 590 -32.36 -19.70 21.73
CA SER A 590 -33.49 -18.76 21.74
C SER A 590 -34.85 -19.47 21.60
N GLY A 591 -34.85 -20.79 21.40
CA GLY A 591 -36.04 -21.64 21.31
C GLY A 591 -35.82 -23.00 21.97
N ASP A 592 -36.79 -23.91 21.76
CA ASP A 592 -36.81 -25.24 22.36
C ASP A 592 -35.60 -26.08 21.96
N LEU A 593 -34.93 -26.67 22.95
CA LEU A 593 -33.88 -27.66 22.74
C LEU A 593 -34.50 -29.07 22.74
N TRP A 594 -34.75 -29.61 21.54
CA TRP A 594 -35.30 -30.96 21.38
C TRP A 594 -34.19 -32.00 21.16
N ALA A 595 -34.25 -33.14 21.85
CA ALA A 595 -33.33 -34.26 21.67
C ALA A 595 -34.10 -35.58 21.58
N GLU A 596 -34.03 -36.27 20.44
CA GLU A 596 -34.83 -37.49 20.17
C GLU A 596 -34.32 -38.77 20.86
N GLY A 597 -33.15 -38.74 21.50
CA GLY A 597 -32.58 -39.91 22.19
C GLY A 597 -32.30 -39.72 23.69
N GLY A 598 -31.94 -38.50 24.11
CA GLY A 598 -31.62 -38.17 25.50
C GLY A 598 -30.66 -36.99 25.61
N LEU A 599 -30.93 -36.08 26.55
CA LEU A 599 -30.08 -34.94 26.87
C LEU A 599 -29.29 -35.21 28.16
N MET A 600 -27.98 -35.43 28.06
CA MET A 600 -27.11 -35.63 29.23
C MET A 600 -26.45 -34.33 29.70
N ILE A 601 -26.75 -33.89 30.92
CA ILE A 601 -26.11 -32.75 31.57
C ILE A 601 -25.23 -33.26 32.73
N ARG A 602 -23.90 -33.22 32.56
CA ARG A 602 -22.96 -33.87 33.50
C ARG A 602 -22.64 -33.09 34.78
N LYS A 603 -22.94 -31.80 34.86
CA LYS A 603 -22.57 -30.95 36.02
C LYS A 603 -23.76 -30.23 36.66
N ARG A 604 -24.38 -29.29 35.95
CA ARG A 604 -25.45 -28.44 36.51
C ARG A 604 -26.38 -27.97 35.40
N ALA A 605 -27.69 -28.08 35.63
CA ALA A 605 -28.72 -27.35 34.91
C ALA A 605 -29.33 -26.33 35.89
N VAL A 606 -29.51 -25.08 35.44
CA VAL A 606 -30.19 -24.03 36.22
C VAL A 606 -31.38 -23.57 35.39
N MET A 607 -32.57 -23.59 35.99
CA MET A 607 -33.82 -23.09 35.41
C MET A 607 -34.32 -21.99 36.33
N ASN A 608 -34.63 -20.81 35.78
CA ASN A 608 -35.03 -19.63 36.57
C ASN A 608 -36.54 -19.56 36.82
N ASP A 609 -37.33 -20.21 35.96
CA ASP A 609 -38.79 -20.30 36.08
C ASP A 609 -39.17 -21.78 36.26
N ASP A 610 -40.11 -22.31 35.49
CA ASP A 610 -40.69 -23.63 35.69
C ASP A 610 -39.97 -24.77 34.94
N LEU A 611 -39.94 -25.96 35.55
CA LEU A 611 -39.62 -27.22 34.89
C LEU A 611 -40.91 -28.01 34.62
N TYR A 612 -41.34 -28.07 33.37
CA TYR A 612 -42.46 -28.91 32.95
C TYR A 612 -41.94 -30.27 32.47
N VAL A 613 -42.35 -31.35 33.13
CA VAL A 613 -42.04 -32.73 32.69
C VAL A 613 -43.34 -33.46 32.39
N ALA A 614 -43.49 -33.90 31.14
CA ALA A 614 -44.70 -34.57 30.66
C ALA A 614 -44.76 -36.08 30.98
N GLY A 615 -43.71 -36.63 31.60
CA GLY A 615 -43.59 -38.03 31.97
C GLY A 615 -42.93 -38.23 33.34
N ASP A 616 -42.55 -39.47 33.64
CA ASP A 616 -41.99 -39.82 34.95
C ASP A 616 -40.61 -39.16 35.19
N ILE A 617 -40.46 -38.52 36.35
CA ILE A 617 -39.18 -38.04 36.85
C ILE A 617 -38.59 -39.12 37.77
N SER A 618 -37.46 -39.69 37.39
CA SER A 618 -36.66 -40.54 38.28
C SER A 618 -35.44 -39.78 38.78
N ALA A 619 -35.40 -39.49 40.08
CA ALA A 619 -34.26 -38.86 40.73
C ALA A 619 -33.65 -39.82 41.75
N HIS A 620 -32.32 -39.88 41.82
CA HIS A 620 -31.64 -40.68 42.84
C HIS A 620 -31.86 -40.10 44.25
N THR A 621 -31.92 -38.76 44.35
CA THR A 621 -32.26 -38.00 45.56
C THR A 621 -32.93 -36.69 45.16
N TYR A 622 -33.90 -36.24 45.94
CA TYR A 622 -34.42 -34.86 45.89
C TYR A 622 -34.30 -34.24 47.30
N SER A 623 -34.16 -32.93 47.37
CA SER A 623 -34.02 -32.20 48.65
C SER A 623 -35.03 -31.07 48.69
N ASP A 624 -36.15 -31.31 49.37
CA ASP A 624 -37.16 -30.28 49.67
C ASP A 624 -36.67 -29.44 50.86
N HIS A 625 -36.61 -28.12 50.67
CA HIS A 625 -36.15 -27.15 51.67
C HIS A 625 -37.31 -26.33 52.24
N THR A 626 -38.55 -26.78 52.09
CA THR A 626 -39.72 -26.13 52.71
C THR A 626 -39.62 -26.26 54.25
N PRO A 627 -39.62 -25.16 55.03
CA PRO A 627 -39.52 -25.22 56.49
C PRO A 627 -40.72 -25.93 57.13
N PHE A 628 -40.50 -26.84 58.09
CA PHE A 628 -41.55 -27.57 58.82
C PHE A 628 -41.66 -27.08 60.27
N TYR A 629 -42.84 -26.60 60.69
CA TYR A 629 -43.11 -26.17 62.06
C TYR A 629 -43.54 -27.34 62.96
N ASP A 630 -42.80 -27.57 64.04
CA ASP A 630 -43.02 -28.66 64.98
C ASP A 630 -43.36 -28.14 66.39
N GLY A 631 -44.61 -27.67 66.57
CA GLY A 631 -45.11 -27.14 67.84
C GLY A 631 -46.64 -27.05 67.92
N ASP A 632 -47.18 -26.52 69.02
CA ASP A 632 -48.62 -26.25 69.19
C ASP A 632 -49.02 -24.99 68.42
N ALA A 633 -49.28 -25.15 67.13
CA ALA A 633 -49.58 -24.06 66.22
C ALA A 633 -50.90 -23.36 66.56
N LEU A 634 -51.92 -24.08 67.05
CA LEU A 634 -53.20 -23.47 67.43
C LEU A 634 -53.04 -22.44 68.54
N ASN A 635 -52.30 -22.78 69.60
CA ASN A 635 -52.07 -21.85 70.71
C ASN A 635 -51.19 -20.66 70.29
N GLU A 636 -50.24 -20.87 69.38
CA GLU A 636 -49.40 -19.81 68.85
C GLU A 636 -50.17 -18.87 67.92
N ILE A 637 -51.07 -19.38 67.08
CA ILE A 637 -51.91 -18.57 66.19
C ILE A 637 -52.86 -17.67 67.00
N VAL A 638 -53.43 -18.18 68.12
CA VAL A 638 -54.34 -17.41 68.97
C VAL A 638 -53.65 -16.22 69.67
N LYS A 639 -52.33 -16.27 69.84
CA LYS A 639 -51.56 -15.18 70.46
C LYS A 639 -51.24 -14.03 69.49
N ILE A 640 -51.46 -14.24 68.19
CA ILE A 640 -51.21 -13.21 67.17
C ILE A 640 -52.26 -12.11 67.32
N SER A 641 -51.80 -10.89 67.59
CA SER A 641 -52.63 -9.70 67.78
C SER A 641 -52.57 -8.77 66.57
N ASP A 642 -53.55 -7.86 66.49
CA ASP A 642 -53.49 -6.74 65.55
C ASP A 642 -52.59 -5.61 66.07
N ASP A 643 -52.04 -4.81 65.16
CA ASP A 643 -51.17 -3.67 65.46
C ASP A 643 -51.94 -2.38 65.81
N GLY A 644 -53.27 -2.46 65.99
CA GLY A 644 -54.17 -1.32 66.18
C GLY A 644 -54.65 -0.65 64.89
N ASN A 645 -54.10 -1.01 63.72
CA ASN A 645 -54.54 -0.52 62.40
C ASN A 645 -55.25 -1.59 61.56
N GLY A 646 -55.46 -2.78 62.14
CA GLY A 646 -56.04 -3.93 61.43
C GLY A 646 -55.02 -4.74 60.63
N GLU A 647 -53.71 -4.47 60.78
CA GLU A 647 -52.64 -5.34 60.28
C GLU A 647 -52.13 -6.25 61.40
N ILE A 648 -51.34 -7.27 61.03
CA ILE A 648 -50.77 -8.21 62.01
C ILE A 648 -49.64 -7.52 62.77
N ASP A 649 -49.68 -7.53 64.10
CA ASP A 649 -48.55 -7.12 64.92
C ASP A 649 -47.43 -8.16 64.78
N HIS A 650 -46.39 -7.82 64.01
CA HIS A 650 -45.26 -8.71 63.77
C HIS A 650 -44.48 -9.10 65.04
N SER A 651 -44.62 -8.35 66.14
CA SER A 651 -44.01 -8.68 67.43
C SER A 651 -44.74 -9.82 68.16
N SER A 652 -46.02 -10.02 67.85
CA SER A 652 -46.88 -11.08 68.40
C SER A 652 -46.77 -12.41 67.65
N LEU A 653 -46.04 -12.45 66.52
CA LEU A 653 -45.82 -13.66 65.74
C LEU A 653 -45.01 -14.70 66.52
N PRO A 654 -45.13 -16.01 66.21
CA PRO A 654 -44.26 -17.03 66.78
C PRO A 654 -42.79 -16.77 66.42
N GLU A 655 -41.84 -17.10 67.32
CA GLU A 655 -40.40 -16.81 67.11
C GLU A 655 -39.86 -17.35 65.78
N CYS A 656 -40.33 -18.52 65.32
CA CYS A 656 -39.93 -19.08 64.03
C CYS A 656 -40.43 -18.28 62.81
N ALA A 657 -41.49 -17.48 62.98
CA ALA A 657 -42.08 -16.66 61.94
C ALA A 657 -41.65 -15.18 62.02
N LYS A 658 -41.00 -14.76 63.11
CA LYS A 658 -40.41 -13.42 63.25
C LYS A 658 -39.16 -13.30 62.38
N LYS A 659 -39.04 -12.19 61.67
CA LYS A 659 -37.85 -11.88 60.86
C LYS A 659 -37.53 -10.41 60.96
N LYS A 660 -36.27 -10.05 61.18
CA LYS A 660 -35.83 -8.65 61.00
C LYS A 660 -35.78 -8.37 59.51
N ILE A 661 -36.56 -7.38 59.07
CA ILE A 661 -36.54 -6.91 57.69
C ILE A 661 -35.91 -5.53 57.65
N THR A 662 -35.16 -5.31 56.57
CA THR A 662 -34.33 -4.14 56.39
C THR A 662 -35.00 -3.27 55.34
N ARG A 663 -35.61 -2.16 55.75
CA ARG A 663 -36.33 -1.24 54.85
C ARG A 663 -35.56 0.07 54.70
N LYS A 664 -35.61 0.66 53.51
CA LYS A 664 -35.05 1.99 53.28
C LYS A 664 -35.86 3.05 54.03
N ASN A 665 -35.18 4.01 54.63
CA ASN A 665 -35.83 5.08 55.37
C ASN A 665 -36.50 6.07 54.37
N GLU A 666 -37.83 6.15 54.38
CA GLU A 666 -38.59 7.02 53.49
C GLU A 666 -38.35 8.52 53.74
N GLU A 667 -38.06 8.92 54.98
CA GLU A 667 -37.64 10.29 55.30
C GLU A 667 -36.27 10.62 54.69
N TYR A 668 -35.35 9.65 54.70
CA TYR A 668 -34.03 9.79 54.07
C TYR A 668 -34.13 9.91 52.54
N GLU A 669 -34.99 9.13 51.89
CA GLU A 669 -35.21 9.24 50.44
C GLU A 669 -35.88 10.56 50.03
N LYS A 670 -36.82 11.09 50.83
CA LYS A 670 -37.38 12.44 50.61
C LYS A 670 -36.31 13.52 50.69
N LEU A 671 -35.39 13.44 51.66
CA LEU A 671 -34.27 14.38 51.82
C LEU A 671 -33.28 14.37 50.64
N ILE A 672 -33.03 13.20 50.03
CA ILE A 672 -32.21 13.08 48.81
C ILE A 672 -32.91 13.69 47.60
N ASN A 673 -34.21 13.43 47.44
CA ASN A 673 -34.98 13.89 46.28
C ASN A 673 -35.20 15.42 46.29
N ASP A 674 -35.26 16.06 47.46
CA ASP A 674 -35.46 17.52 47.60
C ASP A 674 -34.18 18.37 47.35
N LYS A 675 -33.04 17.77 46.97
CA LYS A 675 -31.78 18.46 46.62
C LYS A 675 -31.33 19.57 47.60
N ARG A 676 -31.66 19.50 48.90
CA ARG A 676 -30.95 20.32 49.90
C ARG A 676 -29.54 19.77 50.03
N GLU A 677 -28.57 20.48 49.45
CA GLU A 677 -27.14 20.13 49.41
C GLU A 677 -26.65 19.49 50.72
N VAL A 678 -26.46 18.17 50.72
CA VAL A 678 -25.58 17.53 51.70
C VAL A 678 -24.15 17.82 51.26
N LYS A 679 -23.65 19.01 51.58
CA LYS A 679 -22.24 19.38 51.38
C LYS A 679 -21.38 18.60 52.37
N ILE A 680 -20.82 17.47 51.92
CA ILE A 680 -19.68 16.84 52.59
C ILE A 680 -18.46 17.72 52.33
N VAL A 681 -18.19 18.69 53.21
CA VAL A 681 -16.96 19.48 53.13
C VAL A 681 -15.81 18.66 53.73
N LYS A 682 -14.91 18.15 52.87
CA LYS A 682 -13.57 17.71 53.27
C LYS A 682 -12.75 18.95 53.65
N VAL A 683 -12.72 19.32 54.93
CA VAL A 683 -11.80 20.38 55.40
C VAL A 683 -10.43 19.75 55.71
N LYS A 684 -9.48 19.92 54.79
CA LYS A 684 -8.05 19.87 55.11
C LYS A 684 -7.70 21.13 55.91
N ALA A 685 -6.81 20.95 56.88
CA ALA A 685 -6.39 21.94 57.85
C ALA A 685 -6.04 23.33 57.26
N SER A 686 -6.54 24.35 57.96
CA SER A 686 -6.03 25.71 58.14
C SER A 686 -7.08 26.77 57.80
N LEU A 687 -7.68 27.34 58.85
CA LEU A 687 -8.19 28.71 58.88
C LEU A 687 -8.45 29.06 60.35
N LYS A 688 -7.59 29.92 60.87
CA LYS A 688 -7.82 30.66 62.12
C LYS A 688 -9.08 31.53 61.92
N SER A 689 -9.85 31.66 63.01
CA SER A 689 -10.92 32.64 63.24
C SER A 689 -12.17 32.61 62.34
N ALA A 690 -13.16 31.81 62.73
CA ALA A 690 -14.58 32.19 62.70
C ALA A 690 -15.39 31.29 63.67
N LYS A 691 -16.08 31.88 64.65
CA LYS A 691 -16.98 31.17 65.56
C LYS A 691 -18.26 30.81 64.79
N ILE A 692 -18.43 29.54 64.40
CA ILE A 692 -19.74 28.99 64.03
C ILE A 692 -20.31 28.37 65.30
N LYS A 693 -21.31 29.04 65.90
CA LYS A 693 -22.15 28.43 66.93
C LYS A 693 -23.35 27.78 66.22
N ASP A 694 -23.60 26.53 66.58
CA ASP A 694 -24.80 25.74 66.30
C ASP A 694 -24.97 25.22 64.86
N ILE A 695 -24.23 24.15 64.54
CA ILE A 695 -24.67 23.14 63.57
C ILE A 695 -25.02 21.86 64.34
N LYS A 696 -26.31 21.54 64.44
CA LYS A 696 -26.77 20.21 64.90
C LYS A 696 -26.73 19.25 63.71
N PHE A 697 -25.81 18.30 63.73
CA PHE A 697 -25.79 17.19 62.78
C PHE A 697 -26.77 16.12 63.24
N ILE A 698 -27.89 15.95 62.54
CA ILE A 698 -28.77 14.78 62.71
C ILE A 698 -28.30 13.72 61.70
N LYS A 699 -27.75 12.62 62.21
CA LYS A 699 -27.30 11.48 61.40
C LYS A 699 -28.47 10.51 61.22
N ILE A 700 -29.17 10.61 60.10
CA ILE A 700 -30.28 9.68 59.76
C ILE A 700 -29.67 8.49 59.00
N PRO A 701 -29.83 7.24 59.47
CA PRO A 701 -29.34 6.08 58.74
C PRO A 701 -30.18 5.83 57.48
N PRO A 702 -29.56 5.39 56.37
CA PRO A 702 -30.26 5.15 55.10
C PRO A 702 -31.21 3.94 55.14
N ILE A 703 -31.11 3.13 56.20
CA ILE A 703 -31.76 1.84 56.35
C ILE A 703 -32.25 1.73 57.80
N ILE A 704 -33.49 1.27 57.99
CA ILE A 704 -34.10 0.95 59.29
C ILE A 704 -34.33 -0.57 59.33
N GLU A 705 -34.03 -1.19 60.47
CA GLU A 705 -34.44 -2.56 60.76
C GLU A 705 -35.77 -2.54 61.50
N GLU A 706 -36.78 -3.18 60.93
CA GLU A 706 -38.11 -3.33 61.53
C GLU A 706 -38.47 -4.81 61.69
N ASP A 707 -39.41 -5.09 62.58
CA ASP A 707 -39.95 -6.44 62.75
C ASP A 707 -40.85 -6.79 61.57
N GLY A 708 -40.54 -7.91 60.94
CA GLY A 708 -41.21 -8.46 59.77
C GLY A 708 -41.55 -9.94 59.95
N ARG A 709 -42.12 -10.54 58.90
CA ARG A 709 -42.60 -11.93 58.91
C ARG A 709 -41.91 -12.79 57.86
N SER A 710 -41.70 -14.06 58.15
CA SER A 710 -41.33 -15.08 57.16
C SER A 710 -42.59 -15.75 56.62
N LEU A 711 -42.92 -15.51 55.34
CA LEU A 711 -44.10 -16.08 54.70
C LEU A 711 -44.08 -17.62 54.68
N GLY A 712 -42.91 -18.23 54.44
CA GLY A 712 -42.76 -19.69 54.43
C GLY A 712 -43.02 -20.31 55.81
N ASP A 713 -42.45 -19.71 56.86
CA ASP A 713 -42.63 -20.21 58.23
C ASP A 713 -44.06 -19.96 58.74
N MET A 714 -44.71 -18.86 58.33
CA MET A 714 -46.12 -18.60 58.61
C MET A 714 -47.05 -19.62 57.95
N ILE A 715 -46.80 -19.97 56.68
CA ILE A 715 -47.56 -21.02 55.99
C ILE A 715 -47.37 -22.35 56.73
N SER A 716 -46.15 -22.66 57.15
CA SER A 716 -45.84 -23.87 57.91
C SER A 716 -46.59 -23.95 59.26
N VAL A 717 -46.62 -22.84 60.03
CA VAL A 717 -47.40 -22.73 61.27
C VAL A 717 -48.90 -22.89 60.99
N LEU A 718 -49.43 -22.24 59.95
CA LEU A 718 -50.84 -22.34 59.58
C LEU A 718 -51.23 -23.76 59.15
N THR A 719 -50.41 -24.41 58.34
CA THR A 719 -50.62 -25.80 57.91
C THR A 719 -50.67 -26.73 59.12
N LYS A 720 -49.74 -26.57 60.08
CA LYS A 720 -49.76 -27.35 61.32
C LYS A 720 -50.99 -27.04 62.19
N GLY A 721 -51.40 -25.77 62.25
CA GLY A 721 -52.60 -25.34 62.98
C GLY A 721 -53.88 -25.94 62.41
N ILE A 722 -54.03 -25.97 61.08
CA ILE A 722 -55.16 -26.63 60.40
C ILE A 722 -55.18 -28.12 60.72
N GLN A 723 -54.04 -28.82 60.67
CA GLN A 723 -53.96 -30.24 61.04
C GLN A 723 -54.39 -30.48 62.49
N GLN A 724 -53.95 -29.64 63.42
CA GLN A 724 -54.35 -29.72 64.84
C GLN A 724 -55.83 -29.41 65.05
N LEU A 725 -56.40 -28.49 64.27
CA LEU A 725 -57.83 -28.14 64.33
C LEU A 725 -58.70 -29.30 63.83
N ILE A 726 -58.32 -29.90 62.71
CA ILE A 726 -59.00 -31.08 62.15
C ILE A 726 -59.01 -32.21 63.18
N ALA A 727 -57.87 -32.50 63.81
CA ALA A 727 -57.77 -33.54 64.84
C ALA A 727 -58.69 -33.27 66.06
N LYS A 728 -58.79 -32.00 66.51
CA LYS A 728 -59.71 -31.62 67.60
C LYS A 728 -61.18 -31.75 67.20
N ASN A 729 -61.54 -31.36 65.98
CA ASN A 729 -62.91 -31.50 65.47
C ASN A 729 -63.31 -32.98 65.37
N GLU A 730 -62.43 -33.84 64.86
CA GLU A 730 -62.67 -35.30 64.83
C GLU A 730 -62.85 -35.89 66.23
N GLU A 731 -62.09 -35.41 67.22
CA GLU A 731 -62.27 -35.82 68.62
C GLU A 731 -63.61 -35.37 69.19
N GLN A 732 -64.01 -34.14 68.90
CA GLN A 732 -65.30 -33.58 69.33
C GLN A 732 -66.49 -34.31 68.69
N ASP A 733 -66.39 -34.64 67.39
CA ASP A 733 -67.40 -35.44 66.68
C ASP A 733 -67.53 -36.83 67.30
N ARG A 734 -66.42 -37.49 67.65
CA ARG A 734 -66.44 -38.78 68.38
C ARG A 734 -67.13 -38.66 69.74
N LEU A 735 -66.89 -37.57 70.48
CA LEU A 735 -67.55 -37.33 71.77
C LEU A 735 -69.05 -37.07 71.62
N ILE A 736 -69.46 -36.34 70.60
CA ILE A 736 -70.88 -36.08 70.29
C ILE A 736 -71.59 -37.39 69.92
N ILE A 737 -70.98 -38.23 69.07
CA ILE A 737 -71.51 -39.55 68.72
C ILE A 737 -71.68 -40.40 69.99
N ARG A 738 -70.66 -40.46 70.85
CA ARG A 738 -70.72 -41.23 72.11
C ARG A 738 -71.77 -40.70 73.08
N GLN A 739 -71.98 -39.39 73.16
CA GLN A 739 -73.08 -38.81 73.95
C GLN A 739 -74.45 -39.16 73.36
N GLY A 740 -74.58 -39.14 72.04
CA GLY A 740 -75.78 -39.57 71.32
C GLY A 740 -76.13 -41.04 71.57
N GLU A 741 -75.12 -41.93 71.51
CA GLU A 741 -75.27 -43.35 71.86
C GLU A 741 -75.73 -43.55 73.32
N LEU A 742 -75.14 -42.81 74.27
CA LEU A 742 -75.54 -42.85 75.68
C LEU A 742 -76.99 -42.39 75.91
N ILE A 743 -77.43 -41.37 75.17
CA ILE A 743 -78.82 -40.87 75.23
C ILE A 743 -79.80 -41.91 74.67
N LEU A 744 -79.44 -42.59 73.57
CA LEU A 744 -80.24 -43.67 73.00
C LEU A 744 -80.33 -44.89 73.94
N GLU A 745 -79.24 -45.26 74.63
CA GLU A 745 -79.27 -46.30 75.67
C GLU A 745 -80.18 -45.94 76.86
N LEU A 746 -80.27 -44.65 77.20
CA LEU A 746 -81.15 -44.16 78.28
C LEU A 746 -82.62 -44.07 77.86
N GLN A 747 -82.94 -43.90 76.58
CA GLN A 747 -84.31 -43.84 76.05
C GLN A 747 -84.91 -45.21 75.71
N GLY A 748 -84.09 -46.26 75.65
CA GLY A 748 -84.52 -47.65 75.39
C GLY A 748 -84.83 -48.50 76.65
N LYS A 749 -84.95 -47.88 77.84
CA LYS A 749 -85.29 -48.55 79.11
C LYS A 749 -86.57 -48.02 79.73
#